data_AF-A0A841VE20-F1
#
_entry.id   AF-A0A841VE20-F1
#
_cell.length_a   1.000
_cell.length_b   1.000
_cell.length_c   1.000
_cell.angle_alpha   90.00
_cell.angle_beta   90.00
_cell.angle_gamma   90.00
#
_symmetry.space_group_name_H-M   'P 1'
#
loop_
_entity.id
_entity.type
_entity.pdbx_description
1 polymer ?
#
loop_
_entity_poly.entity_id
_entity_poly.type
_entity_poly.pdbx_seq_one_letter_code
_entity_poly.pdbx_strand_id
1 'polypeptide(L)'
;MKTIEQFLSYIESLNVKLWAKGEQLHYSAPKGTITSNLLAQIREYKAEILQVICEDDLIRPIQRDQPLALSFAQQRLWLVEQLQPDSFTYNEPVALHLIGSLNVEVLEQSINEIVRRHEILRTTFTAIEGQPVQVISSTLKVKVSVIDLINLPEIEREHKAQILARQEAELPFDLAKLPLIRVTVLQLGKQENILLLTVHHIVWDGWSIGVLIQELSTLYRAFCNAQPSPLPELPIQYADFAVWQRNWLQGKVLSEKLAYWQERLGNNLPVLQLPTMRPRTEVKTNRGASQSFLIPSNLAQTIQAFSHQEGVSLFMTLLAGFQVLLLQYTKQEDIVVGTDIANRNRAETESLIGFFMNLLVLRTDLSGNPSFRELLARVRQVTLEAYAHPDLPFEELVKALQPERNLSNTSPLFQVLFVLQNTPMPSLDLPGLTLKEWFWRNDTARFELAIFLTKTPQGINCTWRYNSELFAENAIARMASNFETLLDNIVKQPNARINTLEILTEAEKEQQAMQNNKRKAFNHQKFLKLAPVGINLSSKNLIQTCYLQEGKTFPLVIQPLAEEVDLVDWAKSNCEFIENQLLKHGAILFRGFQADSVTEFENFAAAICPNLFGDYGDLPRAGVGNKVYGSTPYPADKAILFHNESSHLHCWPLKIWFFCVQPAQQGGETPIIDCRKAYQILPAKLREKLAQKQLMYVRNYTNNLDVSWQDFFRTSDKSVVEDYCRQAGISFEWYGDDGLITRQVRPALAVHPKTGESIFFNQIQLHHIAYLDVKTRESLLSLFDEKKLPRNVYYVDGTSIEDDVIAEINQVYQQSQTSFSWLKGDILMLDNMLSAHGRSPYVGQRKIVVAMGEMIHSNNIAKPNMEEVYAN
;
A
#
# COMPACT_ATOMS: atom_id res chain seq x y z
N MET A 1 -50.20 26.00 -11.13
CA MET A 1 -49.80 25.38 -9.84
C MET A 1 -50.01 26.41 -8.74
N LYS A 2 -50.47 26.03 -7.55
CA LYS A 2 -50.92 26.99 -6.53
C LYS A 2 -49.85 27.34 -5.48
N THR A 3 -48.76 26.58 -5.37
CA THR A 3 -47.62 26.91 -4.48
C THR A 3 -46.28 26.59 -5.14
N ILE A 4 -45.19 27.21 -4.64
CA ILE A 4 -43.83 26.94 -5.10
C ILE A 4 -43.41 25.48 -4.87
N GLU A 5 -43.89 24.84 -3.79
CA GLU A 5 -43.60 23.44 -3.48
C GLU A 5 -44.21 22.49 -4.53
N GLN A 6 -45.42 22.78 -5.00
CA GLN A 6 -46.06 22.02 -6.08
C GLN A 6 -45.30 22.17 -7.41
N PHE A 7 -44.72 23.35 -7.64
CA PHE A 7 -43.92 23.60 -8.83
C PHE A 7 -42.58 22.87 -8.77
N LEU A 8 -41.89 22.89 -7.63
CA LEU A 8 -40.64 22.14 -7.42
C LEU A 8 -40.86 20.63 -7.50
N SER A 9 -41.93 20.11 -6.90
CA SER A 9 -42.29 18.69 -6.99
C SER A 9 -42.59 18.26 -8.44
N TYR A 10 -43.23 19.13 -9.23
CA TYR A 10 -43.42 18.89 -10.66
C TYR A 10 -42.10 18.91 -11.44
N ILE A 11 -41.20 19.86 -11.17
CA ILE A 11 -39.87 19.91 -11.78
C ILE A 11 -39.07 18.65 -11.48
N GLU A 12 -39.10 18.16 -10.24
CA GLU A 12 -38.47 16.90 -9.86
C GLU A 12 -39.08 15.70 -10.60
N SER A 13 -40.42 15.67 -10.76
CA SER A 13 -41.10 14.59 -11.50
C SER A 13 -40.65 14.48 -12.97
N LEU A 14 -40.13 15.58 -13.53
CA LEU A 14 -39.58 15.65 -14.89
C LEU A 14 -38.09 15.28 -14.95
N ASN A 15 -37.47 14.88 -13.84
CA ASN A 15 -36.03 14.69 -13.69
C ASN A 15 -35.22 15.96 -14.02
N VAL A 16 -35.80 17.14 -13.77
CA VAL A 16 -35.08 18.41 -13.85
C VAL A 16 -34.49 18.71 -12.47
N LYS A 17 -33.17 18.86 -12.39
CA LYS A 17 -32.49 19.32 -11.17
C LYS A 17 -32.23 20.81 -11.27
N LEU A 18 -32.49 21.55 -10.19
CA LEU A 18 -32.15 22.96 -10.04
C LEU A 18 -31.11 23.12 -8.92
N TRP A 19 -30.15 24.04 -9.07
CA TRP A 19 -29.24 24.42 -7.99
C TRP A 19 -28.83 25.89 -8.12
N ALA A 20 -28.43 26.50 -7.00
CA ALA A 20 -27.93 27.87 -6.98
C ALA A 20 -26.40 27.91 -7.09
N LYS A 21 -25.87 28.92 -7.78
CA LYS A 21 -24.46 29.33 -7.72
C LYS A 21 -24.44 30.85 -7.56
N GLY A 22 -24.39 31.32 -6.30
CA GLY A 22 -24.70 32.71 -5.98
C GLY A 22 -26.15 33.04 -6.34
N GLU A 23 -26.38 34.17 -7.02
CA GLU A 23 -27.72 34.58 -7.47
C GLU A 23 -28.18 33.95 -8.80
N GLN A 24 -27.39 33.01 -9.34
CA GLN A 24 -27.72 32.32 -10.58
C GLN A 24 -28.31 30.94 -10.30
N LEU A 25 -29.45 30.69 -10.95
CA LEU A 25 -30.13 29.41 -10.92
C LEU A 25 -29.67 28.59 -12.12
N HIS A 26 -29.11 27.42 -11.85
CA HIS A 26 -28.66 26.46 -12.84
C HIS A 26 -29.60 25.26 -12.89
N TYR A 27 -29.59 24.54 -14.02
CA TYR A 27 -30.40 23.34 -14.16
C TYR A 27 -29.70 22.23 -14.96
N SER A 28 -30.12 20.98 -14.71
CA SER A 28 -29.74 19.79 -15.47
C SER A 28 -31.01 19.00 -15.76
N ALA A 29 -31.18 18.55 -17.01
CA ALA A 29 -32.40 17.89 -17.45
C ALA A 29 -32.14 16.93 -18.63
N PRO A 30 -32.93 15.86 -18.81
CA PRO A 30 -32.90 15.04 -20.00
C PRO A 30 -33.15 15.85 -21.28
N LYS A 31 -32.58 15.39 -22.40
CA LYS A 31 -32.63 16.12 -23.67
C LYS A 31 -34.08 16.25 -24.16
N GLY A 32 -34.55 17.49 -24.33
CA GLY A 32 -35.92 17.79 -24.75
C GLY A 32 -36.92 18.04 -23.62
N THR A 33 -36.54 17.85 -22.35
CA THR A 33 -37.43 18.07 -21.20
C THR A 33 -37.67 19.55 -20.91
N ILE A 34 -36.67 20.40 -21.12
CA ILE A 34 -36.77 21.84 -20.88
C ILE A 34 -37.41 22.52 -22.09
N THR A 35 -38.73 22.64 -22.04
CA THR A 35 -39.50 23.41 -23.03
C THR A 35 -39.38 24.92 -22.76
N SER A 36 -39.65 25.74 -23.78
CA SER A 36 -39.65 27.21 -23.64
C SER A 36 -40.61 27.70 -22.55
N ASN A 37 -41.74 27.00 -22.36
CA ASN A 37 -42.74 27.31 -21.33
C ASN A 37 -42.22 26.96 -19.92
N LEU A 38 -41.64 25.78 -19.74
CA LEU A 38 -41.05 25.38 -18.46
C LEU A 38 -39.89 26.30 -18.06
N LEU A 39 -39.04 26.69 -19.02
CA LEU A 39 -37.96 27.64 -18.78
C LEU A 39 -38.48 29.03 -18.37
N ALA A 40 -39.60 29.48 -18.94
CA ALA A 40 -40.25 30.73 -18.55
C ALA A 40 -40.79 30.66 -17.12
N GLN A 41 -41.41 29.55 -16.73
CA GLN A 41 -41.90 29.33 -15.36
C GLN A 41 -40.76 29.25 -14.34
N ILE A 42 -39.64 28.58 -14.66
CA ILE A 42 -38.45 28.54 -13.81
C ILE A 42 -37.87 29.95 -13.60
N ARG A 43 -37.91 30.81 -14.64
CA ARG A 43 -37.48 32.21 -14.54
C ARG A 43 -38.43 33.06 -13.71
N GLU A 44 -39.74 32.83 -13.84
CA GLU A 44 -40.78 33.53 -13.08
C GLU A 44 -40.62 33.26 -11.59
N TYR A 45 -40.46 32.00 -11.20
CA TYR A 45 -40.26 31.58 -9.81
C TYR A 45 -38.80 31.67 -9.34
N LYS A 46 -37.90 32.33 -10.08
CA LYS A 46 -36.45 32.29 -9.78
C LYS A 46 -36.16 32.72 -8.35
N ALA A 47 -36.81 33.76 -7.84
CA ALA A 47 -36.57 34.29 -6.51
C ALA A 47 -37.04 33.31 -5.43
N GLU A 48 -38.24 32.74 -5.56
CA GLU A 48 -38.78 31.76 -4.62
C GLU A 48 -38.03 30.42 -4.69
N ILE A 49 -37.60 29.99 -5.87
CA ILE A 49 -36.75 28.80 -6.05
C ILE A 49 -35.41 29.01 -5.36
N LEU A 50 -34.74 30.15 -5.61
CA LEU A 50 -33.48 30.46 -4.95
C LEU A 50 -33.66 30.53 -3.44
N GLN A 51 -34.77 31.08 -2.96
CA GLN A 51 -35.09 31.13 -1.54
C GLN A 51 -35.26 29.73 -0.95
N VAL A 52 -36.04 28.84 -1.57
CA VAL A 52 -36.25 27.46 -1.08
C VAL A 52 -34.97 26.63 -1.15
N ILE A 53 -34.22 26.71 -2.26
CA ILE A 53 -32.93 26.01 -2.42
C ILE A 53 -31.91 26.51 -1.40
N CYS A 54 -31.88 27.81 -1.11
CA CYS A 54 -31.02 28.36 -0.06
C CYS A 54 -31.52 28.01 1.35
N GLU A 55 -32.83 27.94 1.60
CA GLU A 55 -33.39 27.65 2.93
C GLU A 55 -33.22 26.20 3.41
N ASP A 56 -33.26 25.23 2.50
CA ASP A 56 -32.98 23.81 2.78
C ASP A 56 -31.48 23.51 2.94
N ASP A 57 -30.63 24.41 2.47
CA ASP A 57 -29.17 24.24 2.47
C ASP A 57 -28.48 24.98 3.63
N LEU A 58 -29.20 25.74 4.47
CA LEU A 58 -28.63 26.47 5.61
C LEU A 58 -28.40 25.57 6.84
N ILE A 59 -27.26 25.76 7.50
CA ILE A 59 -27.00 25.13 8.81
C ILE A 59 -27.78 25.89 9.88
N ARG A 60 -28.69 25.20 10.58
CA ARG A 60 -29.51 25.79 11.64
C ARG A 60 -29.07 25.31 13.02
N PRO A 61 -29.16 26.15 14.06
CA PRO A 61 -28.97 25.71 15.45
C PRO A 61 -29.93 24.57 15.81
N ILE A 62 -29.39 23.51 16.40
CA ILE A 62 -30.17 22.38 16.93
C ILE A 62 -30.29 22.47 18.46
N GLN A 63 -31.28 21.81 19.04
CA GLN A 63 -31.38 21.73 20.51
C GLN A 63 -30.27 20.84 21.10
N ARG A 64 -29.76 21.19 22.29
CA ARG A 64 -28.66 20.49 22.98
C ARG A 64 -29.13 19.43 23.97
N ASP A 65 -30.43 19.18 24.03
CA ASP A 65 -31.12 18.26 24.94
C ASP A 65 -31.25 16.83 24.37
N GLN A 66 -30.71 16.59 23.18
CA GLN A 66 -30.72 15.31 22.48
C GLN A 66 -29.29 14.81 22.22
N PRO A 67 -29.08 13.49 22.04
CA PRO A 67 -27.79 12.97 21.59
C PRO A 67 -27.38 13.58 20.25
N LEU A 68 -26.18 14.16 20.20
CA LEU A 68 -25.67 14.85 19.01
C LEU A 68 -24.70 13.94 18.26
N ALA A 69 -24.98 13.66 16.98
CA ALA A 69 -24.10 12.83 16.16
C ALA A 69 -22.74 13.50 15.91
N LEU A 70 -21.68 12.71 15.84
CA LEU A 70 -20.38 13.17 15.33
C LEU A 70 -20.47 13.46 13.83
N SER A 71 -19.66 14.39 13.32
CA SER A 71 -19.41 14.49 11.89
C SER A 71 -18.77 13.20 11.36
N PHE A 72 -18.77 12.98 10.04
CA PHE A 72 -18.13 11.80 9.46
C PHE A 72 -16.62 11.75 9.79
N ALA A 73 -15.95 12.90 9.69
CA ALA A 73 -14.54 13.05 9.99
C ALA A 73 -14.22 12.80 11.47
N GLN A 74 -15.05 13.30 12.39
CA GLN A 74 -14.89 13.00 13.82
C GLN A 74 -15.11 11.53 14.13
N GLN A 75 -16.11 10.88 13.50
CA GLN A 75 -16.37 9.47 13.71
C GLN A 75 -15.16 8.61 13.30
N ARG A 76 -14.39 9.02 12.27
CA ARG A 76 -13.11 8.37 11.92
C ARG A 76 -12.14 8.39 13.07
N LEU A 77 -11.85 9.59 13.59
CA LEU A 77 -10.83 9.74 14.64
C LEU A 77 -11.26 9.03 15.91
N TRP A 78 -12.55 9.09 16.24
CA TRP A 78 -13.10 8.33 17.36
C TRP A 78 -12.90 6.82 17.17
N LEU A 79 -13.16 6.27 15.97
CA LEU A 79 -12.91 4.85 15.69
C LEU A 79 -11.42 4.49 15.76
N VAL A 80 -10.53 5.35 15.27
CA VAL A 80 -9.08 5.14 15.38
C VAL A 80 -8.65 5.10 16.85
N GLU A 81 -9.18 5.99 17.69
CA GLU A 81 -8.93 5.97 19.13
C GLU A 81 -9.42 4.67 19.79
N GLN A 82 -10.59 4.15 19.38
CA GLN A 82 -11.08 2.86 19.90
C GLN A 82 -10.18 1.68 19.51
N LEU A 83 -9.50 1.75 18.36
CA LEU A 83 -8.57 0.72 17.88
C LEU A 83 -7.18 0.85 18.51
N GLN A 84 -6.79 2.07 18.88
CA GLN A 84 -5.47 2.42 19.43
C GLN A 84 -5.63 3.32 20.66
N PRO A 85 -6.13 2.77 21.78
CA PRO A 85 -6.28 3.56 23.00
C PRO A 85 -4.91 4.07 23.46
N ASP A 86 -4.90 5.25 24.08
CA ASP A 86 -3.71 5.93 24.59
C ASP A 86 -2.71 6.38 23.49
N SER A 87 -3.16 6.51 22.25
CA SER A 87 -2.36 7.02 21.15
C SER A 87 -2.28 8.56 21.17
N PHE A 88 -1.07 9.11 21.09
CA PHE A 88 -0.85 10.55 20.93
C PHE A 88 -0.77 10.99 19.45
N THR A 89 -1.07 10.08 18.52
CA THR A 89 -0.90 10.30 17.07
C THR A 89 -1.71 11.49 16.55
N TYR A 90 -2.87 11.78 17.15
CA TYR A 90 -3.77 12.88 16.80
C TYR A 90 -3.70 14.07 17.76
N ASN A 91 -2.66 14.15 18.58
CA ASN A 91 -2.33 15.39 19.26
C ASN A 91 -1.78 16.40 18.25
N GLU A 92 -2.25 17.64 18.31
CA GLU A 92 -1.74 18.77 17.54
C GLU A 92 -1.06 19.78 18.47
N PRO A 93 0.24 19.58 18.75
CA PRO A 93 1.05 20.51 19.53
C PRO A 93 1.52 21.72 18.70
N VAL A 94 1.32 22.91 19.24
CA VAL A 94 1.80 24.20 18.74
C VAL A 94 2.65 24.86 19.82
N ALA A 95 3.80 25.41 19.43
CA ALA A 95 4.69 26.10 20.36
C ALA A 95 5.12 27.48 19.84
N LEU A 96 5.05 28.48 20.71
CA LEU A 96 5.38 29.87 20.40
C LEU A 96 6.37 30.41 21.42
N HIS A 97 7.44 31.03 20.94
CA HIS A 97 8.37 31.82 21.74
C HIS A 97 7.80 33.24 21.89
N LEU A 98 7.52 33.62 23.13
CA LEU A 98 6.96 34.90 23.55
C LEU A 98 8.04 35.74 24.24
N ILE A 99 8.42 36.87 23.63
CA ILE A 99 9.40 37.81 24.16
C ILE A 99 8.66 39.08 24.61
N GLY A 100 8.75 39.43 25.88
CA GLY A 100 8.10 40.59 26.50
C GLY A 100 7.37 40.24 27.79
N SER A 101 6.50 41.15 28.24
CA SER A 101 5.80 40.99 29.53
C SER A 101 4.48 40.26 29.35
N LEU A 102 4.51 38.93 29.47
CA LEU A 102 3.31 38.10 29.38
C LEU A 102 2.45 38.24 30.64
N ASN A 103 1.19 38.63 30.46
CA ASN A 103 0.18 38.55 31.52
C ASN A 103 -0.52 37.18 31.43
N VAL A 104 -0.10 36.24 32.27
CA VAL A 104 -0.63 34.87 32.28
C VAL A 104 -2.11 34.81 32.66
N GLU A 105 -2.56 35.67 33.58
CA GLU A 105 -3.97 35.72 33.99
C GLU A 105 -4.87 36.17 32.83
N VAL A 106 -4.43 37.18 32.08
CA VAL A 106 -5.14 37.66 30.88
C VAL A 106 -5.09 36.60 29.76
N LEU A 107 -3.98 35.88 29.60
CA LEU A 107 -3.89 34.75 28.68
C LEU A 107 -4.91 33.66 29.05
N GLU A 108 -4.95 33.25 30.32
CA GLU A 108 -5.92 32.26 30.82
C GLU A 108 -7.36 32.75 30.64
N GLN A 109 -7.65 34.01 30.94
CA GLN A 109 -8.97 34.61 30.72
C GLN A 109 -9.37 34.58 29.24
N SER A 110 -8.43 34.91 28.34
CA SER A 110 -8.65 34.90 26.89
C SER A 110 -8.97 33.50 26.38
N ILE A 111 -8.17 32.49 26.77
CA ILE A 111 -8.42 31.09 26.39
C ILE A 111 -9.77 30.61 26.90
N ASN A 112 -10.12 30.94 28.15
CA ASN A 112 -11.40 30.53 28.72
C ASN A 112 -12.61 31.20 28.06
N GLU A 113 -12.47 32.41 27.54
CA GLU A 113 -13.52 33.04 26.75
C GLU A 113 -13.69 32.37 25.38
N ILE A 114 -12.60 31.92 24.75
CA ILE A 114 -12.65 31.12 23.51
C ILE A 114 -13.32 29.76 23.79
N VAL A 115 -12.96 29.08 24.88
CA VAL A 115 -13.58 27.80 25.28
C VAL A 115 -15.07 27.96 25.60
N ARG A 116 -15.48 29.10 26.17
CA ARG A 116 -16.90 29.41 26.38
C ARG A 116 -17.64 29.57 25.05
N ARG A 117 -17.06 30.36 24.15
CA ARG A 117 -17.59 30.76 22.85
C ARG A 117 -17.73 29.59 21.87
N HIS A 118 -16.76 28.67 21.85
CA HIS A 118 -16.74 27.50 20.95
C HIS A 118 -17.07 26.22 21.72
N GLU A 119 -18.28 25.69 21.52
CA GLU A 119 -18.77 24.47 22.18
C GLU A 119 -17.85 23.26 22.01
N ILE A 120 -17.23 23.15 20.84
CA ILE A 120 -16.37 22.01 20.50
C ILE A 120 -15.17 21.85 21.44
N LEU A 121 -14.65 22.94 22.02
CA LEU A 121 -13.52 22.90 22.96
C LEU A 121 -13.90 22.39 24.36
N ARG A 122 -15.21 22.31 24.63
CA ARG A 122 -15.79 21.75 25.86
C ARG A 122 -16.66 20.53 25.60
N THR A 123 -16.38 19.84 24.49
CA THR A 123 -17.08 18.63 24.05
C THR A 123 -16.25 17.38 24.32
N THR A 124 -16.90 16.32 24.81
CA THR A 124 -16.36 14.95 24.85
C THR A 124 -17.11 14.04 23.90
N PHE A 125 -16.53 12.87 23.64
CA PHE A 125 -17.05 11.87 22.71
C PHE A 125 -17.23 10.54 23.45
N THR A 126 -18.46 10.07 23.53
CA THR A 126 -18.83 8.80 24.18
C THR A 126 -19.70 7.97 23.28
N ALA A 127 -20.06 6.75 23.69
CA ALA A 127 -21.02 5.91 22.97
C ALA A 127 -22.31 5.73 23.77
N ILE A 128 -23.45 5.98 23.12
CA ILE A 128 -24.78 5.63 23.64
C ILE A 128 -25.35 4.56 22.71
N GLU A 129 -25.70 3.39 23.28
CA GLU A 129 -26.22 2.25 22.50
C GLU A 129 -25.31 1.84 21.31
N GLY A 130 -23.99 1.97 21.50
CA GLY A 130 -22.99 1.65 20.48
C GLY A 130 -22.81 2.71 19.39
N GLN A 131 -23.54 3.82 19.43
CA GLN A 131 -23.35 4.95 18.52
C GLN A 131 -22.54 6.06 19.18
N PRO A 132 -21.51 6.61 18.52
CA PRO A 132 -20.74 7.71 19.07
C PRO A 132 -21.56 8.99 19.07
N VAL A 133 -21.50 9.72 20.18
CA VAL A 133 -22.23 10.98 20.40
C VAL A 133 -21.30 12.05 20.99
N GLN A 134 -21.61 13.32 20.68
CA GLN A 134 -20.98 14.49 21.26
C GLN A 134 -21.70 14.88 22.55
N VAL A 135 -20.95 15.09 23.63
CA VAL A 135 -21.46 15.57 24.92
C VAL A 135 -20.81 16.91 25.23
N ILE A 136 -21.61 17.97 25.18
CA ILE A 136 -21.14 19.35 25.36
C ILE A 136 -21.33 19.74 26.82
N SER A 137 -20.24 20.00 27.54
CA SER A 137 -20.32 20.50 28.92
C SER A 137 -20.81 21.94 28.94
N SER A 138 -21.76 22.31 29.81
CA SER A 138 -22.28 23.68 29.95
C SER A 138 -21.20 24.70 30.28
N THR A 139 -20.18 24.27 31.04
CA THR A 139 -19.04 25.10 31.44
C THR A 139 -17.78 24.28 31.48
N LEU A 140 -16.66 24.89 31.09
CA LEU A 140 -15.32 24.32 31.27
C LEU A 140 -14.37 25.47 31.56
N LYS A 141 -13.46 25.26 32.52
CA LYS A 141 -12.33 26.17 32.76
C LYS A 141 -11.03 25.44 32.48
N VAL A 142 -10.27 25.96 31.53
CA VAL A 142 -8.92 25.49 31.18
C VAL A 142 -7.92 26.33 31.97
N LYS A 143 -7.08 25.65 32.74
CA LYS A 143 -6.00 26.29 33.50
C LYS A 143 -4.76 26.40 32.63
N VAL A 144 -4.11 27.56 32.63
CA VAL A 144 -2.79 27.75 32.02
C VAL A 144 -1.74 27.34 33.06
N SER A 145 -1.08 26.21 32.82
CA SER A 145 -0.01 25.73 33.70
C SER A 145 1.24 26.56 33.49
N VAL A 146 1.92 26.97 34.57
CA VAL A 146 3.19 27.72 34.48
C VAL A 146 4.30 26.87 35.08
N ILE A 147 5.35 26.64 34.29
CA ILE A 147 6.55 25.91 34.71
C ILE A 147 7.72 26.90 34.72
N ASP A 148 8.22 27.18 35.91
CA ASP A 148 9.39 28.06 36.12
C ASP A 148 10.69 27.31 35.78
N LEU A 149 11.39 27.76 34.73
CA LEU A 149 12.72 27.28 34.37
C LEU A 149 13.80 28.33 34.63
N ILE A 150 13.45 29.52 35.14
CA ILE A 150 14.33 30.69 35.26
C ILE A 150 15.60 30.38 36.07
N ASN A 151 15.47 29.52 37.08
CA ASN A 151 16.57 29.17 37.99
C ASN A 151 17.55 28.12 37.43
N LEU A 152 17.28 27.56 36.24
CA LEU A 152 18.20 26.62 35.60
C LEU A 152 19.30 27.37 34.83
N PRO A 153 20.52 26.77 34.70
CA PRO A 153 21.54 27.27 33.78
C PRO A 153 20.98 27.42 32.36
N GLU A 154 21.44 28.43 31.61
CA GLU A 154 20.91 28.76 30.28
C GLU A 154 20.88 27.59 29.30
N ILE A 155 21.95 26.81 29.23
CA ILE A 155 22.05 25.61 28.38
C ILE A 155 21.07 24.51 28.82
N GLU A 156 20.82 24.41 30.13
CA GLU A 156 19.87 23.43 30.69
C GLU A 156 18.41 23.88 30.52
N ARG A 157 18.14 25.19 30.51
CA ARG A 157 16.79 25.76 30.30
C ARG A 157 16.20 25.33 28.97
N GLU A 158 16.92 25.59 27.88
CA GLU A 158 16.45 25.27 26.53
C GLU A 158 16.28 23.75 26.35
N HIS A 159 17.24 22.96 26.82
CA HIS A 159 17.15 21.50 26.76
C HIS A 159 15.96 20.97 27.58
N LYS A 160 15.71 21.51 28.78
CA LYS A 160 14.56 21.13 29.60
C LYS A 160 13.24 21.53 28.95
N ALA A 161 13.18 22.70 28.30
CA ALA A 161 12.00 23.14 27.55
C ALA A 161 11.68 22.18 26.39
N GLN A 162 12.69 21.73 25.64
CA GLN A 162 12.53 20.73 24.58
C GLN A 162 11.98 19.40 25.11
N ILE A 163 12.47 18.93 26.26
CA ILE A 163 11.94 17.71 26.92
C ILE A 163 10.47 17.90 27.32
N LEU A 164 10.12 19.03 27.94
CA LEU A 164 8.76 19.31 28.39
C LEU A 164 7.78 19.43 27.20
N ALA A 165 8.20 20.08 26.12
CA ALA A 165 7.39 20.18 24.90
C ALA A 165 7.11 18.81 24.28
N ARG A 166 8.12 17.94 24.23
CA ARG A 166 7.95 16.54 23.79
C ARG A 166 6.99 15.78 24.70
N GLN A 167 7.16 15.86 26.02
CA GLN A 167 6.29 15.17 26.98
C GLN A 167 4.83 15.63 26.86
N GLU A 168 4.61 16.94 26.68
CA GLU A 168 3.29 17.52 26.48
C GLU A 168 2.63 17.03 25.18
N ALA A 169 3.41 16.93 24.11
CA ALA A 169 2.95 16.42 22.82
C ALA A 169 2.63 14.91 22.84
N GLU A 170 3.42 14.12 23.55
CA GLU A 170 3.27 12.66 23.66
C GLU A 170 2.23 12.24 24.72
N LEU A 171 1.72 13.16 25.54
CA LEU A 171 0.68 12.87 26.54
C LEU A 171 -0.69 12.62 25.86
N PRO A 172 -1.25 11.39 25.90
CA PRO A 172 -2.51 11.08 25.23
C PRO A 172 -3.69 11.87 25.79
N PHE A 173 -4.73 12.06 24.97
CA PHE A 173 -6.03 12.54 25.43
C PHE A 173 -7.00 11.36 25.54
N ASP A 174 -7.84 11.37 26.56
CA ASP A 174 -9.00 10.48 26.64
C ASP A 174 -10.21 11.24 26.09
N LEU A 175 -10.76 10.80 24.94
CA LEU A 175 -11.87 11.49 24.27
C LEU A 175 -13.15 11.55 25.10
N ALA A 176 -13.29 10.72 26.14
CA ALA A 176 -14.42 10.73 27.06
C ALA A 176 -14.22 11.73 28.22
N LYS A 177 -13.05 12.37 28.36
CA LYS A 177 -12.72 13.27 29.48
C LYS A 177 -12.29 14.65 29.00
N LEU A 178 -12.79 15.69 29.68
CA LEU A 178 -12.33 17.07 29.46
C LEU A 178 -11.08 17.38 30.27
N PRO A 179 -10.27 18.37 29.83
CA PRO A 179 -10.34 19.07 28.55
C PRO A 179 -9.60 18.34 27.42
N LEU A 180 -10.02 18.54 26.16
CA LEU A 180 -9.29 18.09 24.95
C LEU A 180 -8.31 19.16 24.40
N ILE A 181 -7.93 20.09 25.28
CA ILE A 181 -6.99 21.19 25.07
C ILE A 181 -6.15 21.35 26.35
N ARG A 182 -4.84 21.52 26.18
CA ARG A 182 -3.89 21.78 27.26
C ARG A 182 -3.03 22.99 26.90
N VAL A 183 -2.78 23.83 27.89
CA VAL A 183 -2.01 25.06 27.73
C VAL A 183 -0.98 25.17 28.85
N THR A 184 0.28 25.28 28.46
CA THR A 184 1.42 25.35 29.37
C THR A 184 2.34 26.50 28.96
N VAL A 185 2.74 27.33 29.91
CA VAL A 185 3.74 28.37 29.75
C VAL A 185 5.02 27.92 30.45
N LEU A 186 6.11 27.81 29.69
CA LEU A 186 7.45 27.60 30.22
C LEU A 186 8.10 28.98 30.38
N GLN A 187 8.47 29.35 31.61
CA GLN A 187 9.15 30.63 31.86
C GLN A 187 10.66 30.42 31.78
N LEU A 188 11.29 30.97 30.75
CA LEU A 188 12.74 30.88 30.56
C LEU A 188 13.44 32.06 31.22
N GLY A 189 12.79 33.22 31.30
CA GLY A 189 13.30 34.43 31.94
C GLY A 189 12.18 35.40 32.31
N LYS A 190 12.53 36.56 32.87
CA LYS A 190 11.55 37.58 33.29
C LYS A 190 10.65 38.09 32.15
N GLN A 191 11.12 38.02 30.92
CA GLN A 191 10.42 38.48 29.72
C GLN A 191 10.54 37.47 28.58
N GLU A 192 10.80 36.21 28.90
CA GLU A 192 11.06 35.17 27.91
C GLU A 192 10.28 33.92 28.29
N ASN A 193 9.32 33.53 27.45
CA ASN A 193 8.40 32.44 27.72
C ASN A 193 8.18 31.59 26.47
N ILE A 194 7.92 30.30 26.65
CA ILE A 194 7.41 29.44 25.60
C ILE A 194 5.98 29.06 25.95
N LEU A 195 5.03 29.35 25.05
CA LEU A 195 3.67 28.87 25.13
C LEU A 195 3.54 27.56 24.37
N LEU A 196 3.19 26.50 25.08
CA LEU A 196 2.81 25.20 24.54
C LEU A 196 1.28 25.11 24.55
N LEU A 197 0.70 24.84 23.39
CA LEU A 197 -0.72 24.60 23.19
C LEU A 197 -0.88 23.26 22.49
N THR A 198 -1.50 22.29 23.15
CA THR A 198 -1.76 20.97 22.57
C THR A 198 -3.26 20.72 22.58
N VAL A 199 -3.81 20.39 21.42
CA VAL A 199 -5.25 20.15 21.24
C VAL A 199 -5.43 18.83 20.49
N HIS A 200 -6.44 18.04 20.87
CA HIS A 200 -6.74 16.83 20.12
C HIS A 200 -7.37 17.17 18.76
N HIS A 201 -6.93 16.53 17.67
CA HIS A 201 -7.35 16.87 16.31
C HIS A 201 -8.87 16.69 16.06
N ILE A 202 -9.56 15.90 16.88
CA ILE A 202 -11.03 15.71 16.77
C ILE A 202 -11.85 16.99 17.04
N VAL A 203 -11.28 17.98 17.75
CA VAL A 203 -11.99 19.22 18.12
C VAL A 203 -11.54 20.44 17.31
N TRP A 204 -10.50 20.33 16.47
CA TRP A 204 -9.99 21.46 15.69
C TRP A 204 -9.19 21.01 14.45
N ASP A 205 -8.87 21.92 13.55
CA ASP A 205 -8.05 21.69 12.36
C ASP A 205 -7.10 22.86 12.07
N GLY A 206 -6.30 22.75 11.00
CA GLY A 206 -5.35 23.80 10.62
C GLY A 206 -6.00 25.18 10.39
N TRP A 207 -7.25 25.24 9.95
CA TRP A 207 -8.00 26.50 9.81
C TRP A 207 -8.39 27.08 11.17
N SER A 208 -8.75 26.21 12.12
CA SER A 208 -9.07 26.60 13.49
C SER A 208 -7.91 27.32 14.20
N ILE A 209 -6.66 27.08 13.79
CA ILE A 209 -5.50 27.80 14.32
C ILE A 209 -5.59 29.30 13.97
N GLY A 210 -5.99 29.64 12.74
CA GLY A 210 -6.16 31.03 12.33
C GLY A 210 -7.28 31.73 13.11
N VAL A 211 -8.40 31.04 13.31
CA VAL A 211 -9.52 31.51 14.15
C VAL A 211 -9.05 31.75 15.58
N LEU A 212 -8.36 30.77 16.18
CA LEU A 212 -7.82 30.86 17.53
C LEU A 212 -6.88 32.07 17.67
N ILE A 213 -5.96 32.26 16.73
CA ILE A 213 -5.01 33.38 16.75
C ILE A 213 -5.75 34.73 16.73
N GLN A 214 -6.72 34.88 15.82
CA GLN A 214 -7.49 36.12 15.68
C GLN A 214 -8.26 36.44 16.96
N GLU A 215 -8.96 35.45 17.51
CA GLU A 215 -9.74 35.62 18.73
C GLU A 215 -8.83 35.87 19.95
N LEU A 216 -7.74 35.13 20.09
CA LEU A 216 -6.77 35.30 21.17
C LEU A 216 -6.18 36.70 21.18
N SER A 217 -5.73 37.22 20.02
CA SER A 217 -5.26 38.60 19.88
C SER A 217 -6.30 39.63 20.32
N THR A 218 -7.54 39.43 19.89
CA THR A 218 -8.63 40.36 20.17
C THR A 218 -8.99 40.38 21.66
N LEU A 219 -9.11 39.20 22.25
CA LEU A 219 -9.47 39.02 23.66
C LEU A 219 -8.35 39.47 24.60
N TYR A 220 -7.10 39.09 24.32
CA TYR A 220 -5.97 39.48 25.14
C TYR A 220 -5.82 41.00 25.17
N ARG A 221 -6.00 41.68 24.03
CA ARG A 221 -6.00 43.16 23.97
C ARG A 221 -7.14 43.77 24.78
N ALA A 222 -8.35 43.24 24.69
CA ALA A 222 -9.49 43.75 25.46
C ALA A 222 -9.27 43.58 26.97
N PHE A 223 -8.89 42.38 27.39
CA PHE A 223 -8.69 42.04 28.80
C PHE A 223 -7.47 42.73 29.44
N CYS A 224 -6.37 42.96 28.69
CA CYS A 224 -5.28 43.83 29.16
C CYS A 224 -5.75 45.25 29.49
N ASN A 225 -6.79 45.74 28.80
CA ASN A 225 -7.38 47.05 29.03
C ASN A 225 -8.63 47.00 29.94
N ALA A 226 -8.83 45.86 30.64
CA ALA A 226 -9.99 45.60 31.48
C ALA A 226 -11.35 45.82 30.79
N GLN A 227 -11.41 45.60 29.47
CA GLN A 227 -12.63 45.67 28.67
C GLN A 227 -13.28 44.28 28.55
N PRO A 228 -14.61 44.17 28.38
CA PRO A 228 -15.26 42.90 28.11
C PRO A 228 -14.87 42.32 26.73
N SER A 229 -15.22 41.06 26.48
CA SER A 229 -15.06 40.42 25.17
C SER A 229 -15.80 41.22 24.08
N PRO A 230 -15.10 41.67 23.02
CA PRO A 230 -15.74 42.38 21.91
C PRO A 230 -16.27 41.43 20.83
N LEU A 231 -16.11 40.11 20.99
CA LEU A 231 -16.48 39.12 19.98
C LEU A 231 -17.99 38.81 20.04
N PRO A 232 -18.76 38.95 18.94
CA PRO A 232 -20.20 38.69 18.93
C PRO A 232 -20.49 37.20 18.94
N GLU A 233 -21.50 36.70 19.67
CA GLU A 233 -21.83 35.27 19.73
C GLU A 233 -21.93 34.60 18.34
N LEU A 234 -21.51 33.33 18.26
CA LEU A 234 -21.50 32.58 17.00
C LEU A 234 -22.94 32.16 16.62
N PRO A 235 -23.35 32.34 15.35
CA PRO A 235 -24.71 32.03 14.92
C PRO A 235 -25.01 30.52 14.90
N ILE A 236 -23.97 29.71 14.74
CA ILE A 236 -23.99 28.25 14.79
C ILE A 236 -22.73 27.75 15.52
N GLN A 237 -22.73 26.48 15.90
CA GLN A 237 -21.62 25.78 16.53
C GLN A 237 -21.27 24.53 15.73
N TYR A 238 -20.12 23.92 16.01
CA TYR A 238 -19.66 22.74 15.28
C TYR A 238 -20.67 21.57 15.32
N ALA A 239 -21.37 21.37 16.44
CA ALA A 239 -22.37 20.32 16.56
C ALA A 239 -23.56 20.51 15.59
N ASP A 240 -23.93 21.77 15.31
CA ASP A 240 -24.96 22.11 14.33
C ASP A 240 -24.53 21.68 12.92
N PHE A 241 -23.27 21.97 12.56
CA PHE A 241 -22.67 21.50 11.31
C PHE A 241 -22.63 19.97 11.22
N ALA A 242 -22.21 19.29 12.30
CA ALA A 242 -22.10 17.84 12.31
C ALA A 242 -23.45 17.14 12.05
N VAL A 243 -24.52 17.61 12.70
CA VAL A 243 -25.87 17.07 12.50
C VAL A 243 -26.43 17.46 11.14
N TRP A 244 -26.24 18.70 10.69
CA TRP A 244 -26.60 19.12 9.34
C TRP A 244 -25.93 18.22 8.29
N GLN A 245 -24.63 17.96 8.41
CA GLN A 245 -23.87 17.12 7.47
C GLN A 245 -24.44 15.70 7.40
N ARG A 246 -24.81 15.12 8.55
CA ARG A 246 -25.43 13.78 8.60
C ARG A 246 -26.78 13.72 7.91
N ASN A 247 -27.60 14.76 8.09
CA ASN A 247 -28.93 14.82 7.50
C ASN A 247 -28.90 15.13 6.01
N TRP A 248 -27.95 15.95 5.57
CA TRP A 248 -27.79 16.32 4.17
C TRP A 248 -27.15 15.18 3.34
N LEU A 249 -26.10 14.55 3.88
CA LEU A 249 -25.33 13.54 3.15
C LEU A 249 -25.87 12.12 3.37
N GLN A 250 -27.06 11.86 2.84
CA GLN A 250 -27.69 10.54 2.88
C GLN A 250 -28.49 10.26 1.60
N GLY A 251 -28.94 9.02 1.44
CA GLY A 251 -29.76 8.59 0.30
C GLY A 251 -29.15 8.98 -1.04
N LYS A 252 -29.93 9.68 -1.87
CA LYS A 252 -29.55 10.08 -3.23
C LYS A 252 -28.31 10.98 -3.26
N VAL A 253 -28.16 11.91 -2.33
CA VAL A 253 -27.01 12.84 -2.29
C VAL A 253 -25.71 12.05 -2.09
N LEU A 254 -25.70 11.14 -1.10
CA LEU A 254 -24.55 10.28 -0.83
C LEU A 254 -24.23 9.38 -2.04
N SER A 255 -25.24 8.74 -2.63
CA SER A 255 -25.04 7.87 -3.80
C SER A 255 -24.45 8.63 -5.00
N GLU A 256 -24.91 9.85 -5.27
CA GLU A 256 -24.40 10.67 -6.38
C GLU A 256 -22.94 11.10 -6.14
N LYS A 257 -22.59 11.49 -4.92
CA LYS A 257 -21.21 11.84 -4.56
C LYS A 257 -20.29 10.61 -4.63
N LEU A 258 -20.76 9.44 -4.15
CA LEU A 258 -20.00 8.18 -4.21
C LEU A 258 -19.75 7.71 -5.66
N ALA A 259 -20.75 7.80 -6.53
CA ALA A 259 -20.65 7.30 -7.90
C ALA A 259 -19.48 7.93 -8.67
N TYR A 260 -19.30 9.25 -8.54
CA TYR A 260 -18.15 9.95 -9.13
C TYR A 260 -16.82 9.39 -8.64
N TRP A 261 -16.66 9.21 -7.32
CA TRP A 261 -15.40 8.73 -6.75
C TRP A 261 -15.12 7.27 -7.10
N GLN A 262 -16.15 6.42 -7.14
CA GLN A 262 -16.00 5.02 -7.57
C GLN A 262 -15.63 4.90 -9.04
N GLU A 263 -16.24 5.70 -9.92
CA GLU A 263 -15.85 5.77 -11.33
C GLU A 263 -14.41 6.24 -11.46
N ARG A 264 -14.02 7.29 -10.71
CA ARG A 264 -12.71 7.90 -10.88
C ARG A 264 -11.56 7.08 -10.28
N LEU A 265 -11.81 6.42 -9.16
CA LEU A 265 -10.80 5.63 -8.44
C LEU A 265 -10.80 4.15 -8.82
N GLY A 266 -11.88 3.64 -9.41
CA GLY A 266 -12.05 2.23 -9.73
C GLY A 266 -12.05 1.32 -8.50
N ASN A 267 -12.02 0.00 -8.74
CA ASN A 267 -12.13 -1.01 -7.68
C ASN A 267 -10.78 -1.48 -7.13
N ASN A 268 -9.66 -1.01 -7.70
CA ASN A 268 -8.32 -1.41 -7.27
C ASN A 268 -7.39 -0.19 -7.32
N LEU A 269 -7.01 0.31 -6.14
CA LEU A 269 -6.05 1.40 -5.99
C LEU A 269 -4.65 0.81 -5.84
N PRO A 270 -3.65 1.28 -6.63
CA PRO A 270 -2.29 0.80 -6.47
C PRO A 270 -1.73 1.21 -5.10
N VAL A 271 -1.06 0.27 -4.44
CA VAL A 271 -0.23 0.57 -3.26
C VAL A 271 1.12 1.07 -3.76
N LEU A 272 1.51 2.26 -3.31
CA LEU A 272 2.77 2.89 -3.70
C LEU A 272 3.95 2.17 -3.03
N GLN A 273 4.87 1.62 -3.81
CA GLN A 273 6.04 0.86 -3.35
C GLN A 273 7.25 1.77 -3.15
N LEU A 274 7.17 2.61 -2.11
CA LEU A 274 8.29 3.47 -1.71
C LEU A 274 9.50 2.63 -1.25
N PRO A 275 10.74 3.11 -1.44
CA PRO A 275 11.95 2.44 -1.00
C PRO A 275 12.09 2.52 0.54
N THR A 276 11.46 1.59 1.24
CA THR A 276 11.47 1.49 2.70
C THR A 276 12.66 0.65 3.19
N MET A 277 13.24 1.00 4.35
CA MET A 277 14.26 0.21 5.04
C MET A 277 13.74 -1.10 5.61
N ARG A 278 12.45 -1.17 5.91
CA ARG A 278 11.79 -2.31 6.55
C ARG A 278 10.44 -2.59 5.88
N PRO A 279 9.97 -3.86 5.85
CA PRO A 279 8.63 -4.17 5.38
C PRO A 279 7.53 -3.50 6.23
N ARG A 280 6.43 -3.08 5.60
CA ARG A 280 5.27 -2.46 6.26
C ARG A 280 4.66 -3.32 7.37
N THR A 281 4.70 -4.65 7.20
CA THR A 281 4.17 -5.63 8.17
C THR A 281 4.94 -5.69 9.48
N GLU A 282 6.16 -5.16 9.52
CA GLU A 282 7.02 -5.16 10.71
C GLU A 282 6.87 -3.87 11.53
N VAL A 283 6.21 -2.84 11.00
CA VAL A 283 6.06 -1.53 11.65
C VAL A 283 4.80 -1.50 12.51
N LYS A 284 4.99 -1.30 13.81
CA LYS A 284 3.91 -1.34 14.81
C LYS A 284 3.64 0.01 15.46
N THR A 285 4.44 1.03 15.17
CA THR A 285 4.35 2.35 15.81
C THR A 285 4.22 3.48 14.79
N ASN A 286 3.69 4.61 15.24
CA ASN A 286 3.57 5.85 14.46
C ASN A 286 4.74 6.82 14.73
N ARG A 287 5.92 6.29 15.06
CA ARG A 287 7.12 7.09 15.32
C ARG A 287 7.56 7.81 14.05
N GLY A 288 7.50 9.12 14.09
CA GLY A 288 7.87 10.00 12.99
C GLY A 288 9.24 10.63 13.17
N ALA A 289 9.74 11.14 12.05
CA ALA A 289 10.79 12.14 12.02
C ALA A 289 10.42 13.19 10.95
N SER A 290 11.08 14.34 11.00
CA SER A 290 10.85 15.43 10.06
C SER A 290 12.16 15.89 9.42
N GLN A 291 12.13 16.15 8.12
CA GLN A 291 13.22 16.76 7.37
C GLN A 291 12.68 18.02 6.68
N SER A 292 13.33 19.17 6.87
CA SER A 292 12.91 20.42 6.23
C SER A 292 13.99 20.97 5.31
N PHE A 293 13.57 21.60 4.22
CA PHE A 293 14.44 22.35 3.33
C PHE A 293 13.68 23.53 2.70
N LEU A 294 14.41 24.49 2.15
CA LEU A 294 13.85 25.68 1.54
C LEU A 294 14.10 25.66 0.03
N ILE A 295 13.02 25.65 -0.77
CA ILE A 295 13.11 26.01 -2.19
C ILE A 295 13.33 27.52 -2.25
N PRO A 296 14.47 28.01 -2.77
CA PRO A 296 14.80 29.43 -2.70
C PRO A 296 13.84 30.31 -3.51
N SER A 297 13.69 31.57 -3.11
CA SER A 297 12.73 32.52 -3.70
C SER A 297 12.82 32.67 -5.23
N ASN A 298 14.01 32.60 -5.83
CA ASN A 298 14.18 32.67 -7.28
C ASN A 298 13.51 31.49 -8.01
N LEU A 299 13.72 30.27 -7.52
CA LEU A 299 13.11 29.07 -8.08
C LEU A 299 11.60 29.07 -7.80
N ALA A 300 11.18 29.43 -6.59
CA ALA A 300 9.77 29.54 -6.23
C ALA A 300 9.00 30.54 -7.15
N GLN A 301 9.58 31.70 -7.43
CA GLN A 301 9.00 32.68 -8.36
C GLN A 301 8.94 32.15 -9.78
N THR A 302 9.97 31.42 -10.23
CA THR A 302 10.00 30.80 -11.56
C THR A 302 8.92 29.73 -11.71
N ILE A 303 8.75 28.86 -10.71
CA ILE A 303 7.68 27.85 -10.66
C ILE A 303 6.31 28.54 -10.66
N GLN A 304 6.15 29.63 -9.92
CA GLN A 304 4.89 30.38 -9.87
C GLN A 304 4.56 31.03 -11.22
N ALA A 305 5.55 31.64 -11.88
CA ALA A 305 5.38 32.22 -13.22
C ALA A 305 5.03 31.15 -14.26
N PHE A 306 5.71 30.00 -14.23
CA PHE A 306 5.40 28.85 -15.07
C PHE A 306 3.97 28.35 -14.83
N SER A 307 3.56 28.21 -13.56
CA SER A 307 2.19 27.79 -13.21
C SER A 307 1.15 28.74 -13.81
N HIS A 308 1.39 30.05 -13.74
CA HIS A 308 0.51 31.06 -14.32
C HIS A 308 0.46 30.96 -15.86
N GLN A 309 1.59 30.74 -16.52
CA GLN A 309 1.68 30.58 -17.96
C GLN A 309 0.89 29.35 -18.47
N GLU A 310 0.94 28.23 -17.74
CA GLU A 310 0.17 27.02 -18.06
C GLU A 310 -1.28 27.09 -17.54
N GLY A 311 -1.66 28.21 -16.91
CA GLY A 311 -3.00 28.47 -16.37
C GLY A 311 -3.39 27.60 -15.18
N VAL A 312 -2.43 26.99 -14.49
CA VAL A 312 -2.64 26.06 -13.36
C VAL A 312 -2.28 26.71 -12.03
N SER A 313 -2.70 26.11 -10.92
CA SER A 313 -2.28 26.57 -9.59
C SER A 313 -0.86 26.10 -9.26
N LEU A 314 -0.20 26.81 -8.34
CA LEU A 314 1.11 26.41 -7.80
C LEU A 314 1.07 24.98 -7.22
N PHE A 315 -0.02 24.63 -6.53
CA PHE A 315 -0.27 23.29 -6.02
C PHE A 315 -0.18 22.22 -7.11
N MET A 316 -0.85 22.42 -8.26
CA MET A 316 -0.87 21.45 -9.36
C MET A 316 0.53 21.23 -9.94
N THR A 317 1.33 22.30 -10.09
CA THR A 317 2.71 22.19 -10.59
C THR A 317 3.60 21.42 -9.63
N LEU A 318 3.53 21.75 -8.33
CA LEU A 318 4.34 21.07 -7.31
C LEU A 318 3.91 19.60 -7.14
N LEU A 319 2.60 19.32 -7.18
CA LEU A 319 2.05 17.97 -7.15
C LEU A 319 2.51 17.15 -8.36
N ALA A 320 2.46 17.73 -9.58
CA ALA A 320 2.94 17.06 -10.79
C ALA A 320 4.44 16.73 -10.67
N GLY A 321 5.25 17.69 -10.21
CA GLY A 321 6.67 17.44 -9.93
C GLY A 321 6.89 16.34 -8.90
N PHE A 322 6.08 16.31 -7.84
CA PHE A 322 6.14 15.28 -6.81
C PHE A 322 5.74 13.90 -7.35
N GLN A 323 4.71 13.81 -8.19
CA GLN A 323 4.33 12.55 -8.85
C GLN A 323 5.41 12.05 -9.80
N VAL A 324 6.12 12.93 -10.51
CA VAL A 324 7.32 12.55 -11.29
C VAL A 324 8.42 12.02 -10.37
N LEU A 325 8.65 12.66 -9.22
CA LEU A 325 9.60 12.14 -8.23
C LEU A 325 9.19 10.73 -7.76
N LEU A 326 7.92 10.53 -7.41
CA LEU A 326 7.40 9.22 -7.00
C LEU A 326 7.56 8.16 -8.10
N LEU A 327 7.27 8.51 -9.36
CA LEU A 327 7.55 7.64 -10.51
C LEU A 327 9.02 7.24 -10.56
N GLN A 328 9.95 8.18 -10.34
CA GLN A 328 11.37 7.89 -10.41
C GLN A 328 11.85 6.94 -9.31
N TYR A 329 11.27 7.02 -8.11
CA TYR A 329 11.61 6.16 -6.98
C TYR A 329 10.90 4.81 -6.97
N THR A 330 9.66 4.75 -7.46
CA THR A 330 8.83 3.54 -7.39
C THR A 330 8.72 2.79 -8.71
N LYS A 331 9.02 3.47 -9.82
CA LYS A 331 8.78 3.02 -11.20
C LYS A 331 7.32 2.70 -11.51
N GLN A 332 6.39 3.17 -10.67
CA GLN A 332 4.95 3.04 -10.89
C GLN A 332 4.42 4.22 -11.70
N GLU A 333 3.62 3.94 -12.72
CA GLU A 333 3.00 4.96 -13.56
C GLU A 333 1.60 5.36 -13.07
N ASP A 334 0.93 4.50 -12.30
CA ASP A 334 -0.35 4.79 -11.68
C ASP A 334 -0.13 5.21 -10.22
N ILE A 335 -0.20 6.52 -9.97
CA ILE A 335 0.21 7.14 -8.71
C ILE A 335 -1.01 7.69 -7.97
N VAL A 336 -1.19 7.24 -6.74
CA VAL A 336 -2.23 7.74 -5.83
C VAL A 336 -1.59 8.55 -4.70
N VAL A 337 -2.00 9.81 -4.58
CA VAL A 337 -1.53 10.73 -3.53
C VAL A 337 -2.75 11.30 -2.81
N GLY A 338 -2.71 11.33 -1.48
CA GLY A 338 -3.71 12.04 -0.70
C GLY A 338 -3.39 13.52 -0.59
N THR A 339 -4.43 14.35 -0.45
CA THR A 339 -4.30 15.77 -0.09
C THR A 339 -5.39 16.15 0.90
N ASP A 340 -5.13 17.12 1.77
CA ASP A 340 -6.15 17.65 2.67
C ASP A 340 -6.80 18.92 2.09
N ILE A 341 -8.06 19.12 2.45
CA ILE A 341 -8.79 20.35 2.17
C ILE A 341 -9.43 20.84 3.46
N ALA A 342 -9.48 22.16 3.65
CA ALA A 342 -10.14 22.75 4.82
C ALA A 342 -11.65 22.44 4.86
N ASN A 343 -12.26 22.21 3.69
CA ASN A 343 -13.66 21.83 3.52
C ASN A 343 -14.65 22.82 4.18
N ARG A 344 -14.32 24.11 4.14
CA ARG A 344 -15.14 25.22 4.64
C ARG A 344 -15.75 25.97 3.47
N ASN A 345 -16.72 25.31 2.83
CA ASN A 345 -17.36 25.82 1.61
C ASN A 345 -18.53 26.79 1.92
N ARG A 346 -18.71 27.16 3.20
CA ARG A 346 -19.83 27.95 3.71
C ARG A 346 -19.33 29.04 4.65
N ALA A 347 -19.82 30.26 4.47
CA ALA A 347 -19.38 31.43 5.24
C ALA A 347 -19.59 31.24 6.76
N GLU A 348 -20.75 30.71 7.18
CA GLU A 348 -21.03 30.44 8.59
C GLU A 348 -20.07 29.44 9.26
N THR A 349 -19.30 28.66 8.49
CA THR A 349 -18.28 27.75 9.04
C THR A 349 -16.90 28.39 9.21
N GLU A 350 -16.61 29.52 8.58
CA GLU A 350 -15.26 30.10 8.52
C GLU A 350 -14.76 30.57 9.90
N SER A 351 -15.67 31.08 10.74
CA SER A 351 -15.36 31.59 12.08
C SER A 351 -15.38 30.53 13.18
N LEU A 352 -15.65 29.27 12.85
CA LEU A 352 -15.77 28.20 13.86
C LEU A 352 -14.44 27.51 14.13
N ILE A 353 -14.14 27.25 15.40
CA ILE A 353 -13.18 26.19 15.74
C ILE A 353 -13.90 24.85 15.57
N GLY A 354 -13.21 23.86 14.99
CA GLY A 354 -13.77 22.53 14.75
C GLY A 354 -12.97 21.72 13.74
N PHE A 355 -13.29 20.43 13.61
CA PHE A 355 -12.62 19.52 12.68
C PHE A 355 -13.40 19.41 11.36
N PHE A 356 -13.16 20.32 10.41
CA PHE A 356 -13.85 20.34 9.11
C PHE A 356 -13.05 19.65 8.02
N MET A 357 -11.73 19.57 8.20
CA MET A 357 -10.79 18.99 7.23
C MET A 357 -11.27 17.65 6.65
N ASN A 358 -11.18 17.54 5.33
CA ASN A 358 -11.42 16.30 4.60
C ASN A 358 -10.17 15.88 3.81
N LEU A 359 -10.03 14.60 3.52
CA LEU A 359 -8.96 14.05 2.68
C LEU A 359 -9.49 13.68 1.31
N LEU A 360 -8.82 14.13 0.26
CA LEU A 360 -9.09 13.76 -1.13
C LEU A 360 -8.03 12.81 -1.66
N VAL A 361 -8.44 11.91 -2.55
CA VAL A 361 -7.57 10.90 -3.16
C VAL A 361 -7.33 11.28 -4.63
N LEU A 362 -6.09 11.62 -4.98
CA LEU A 362 -5.71 12.04 -6.32
C LEU A 362 -4.97 10.89 -7.03
N ARG A 363 -5.67 10.17 -7.91
CA ARG A 363 -5.09 9.13 -8.78
C ARG A 363 -4.72 9.74 -10.13
N THR A 364 -3.44 9.74 -10.46
CA THR A 364 -2.92 10.24 -11.73
C THR A 364 -2.23 9.11 -12.49
N ASP A 365 -2.57 8.99 -13.78
CA ASP A 365 -1.91 8.10 -14.73
C ASP A 365 -0.75 8.83 -15.44
N LEU A 366 0.47 8.35 -15.21
CA LEU A 366 1.72 8.83 -15.80
C LEU A 366 2.17 7.95 -16.98
N SER A 367 1.37 6.98 -17.40
CA SER A 367 1.72 6.04 -18.48
C SER A 367 1.87 6.72 -19.84
N GLY A 368 2.64 6.07 -20.71
CA GLY A 368 2.96 6.56 -22.05
C GLY A 368 4.07 7.61 -22.07
N ASN A 369 4.77 7.80 -20.95
CA ASN A 369 5.89 8.74 -20.80
C ASN A 369 5.57 10.14 -21.38
N PRO A 370 4.56 10.84 -20.84
CA PRO A 370 4.20 12.18 -21.32
C PRO A 370 5.35 13.17 -21.14
N SER A 371 5.29 14.30 -21.84
CA SER A 371 6.02 15.50 -21.45
C SER A 371 5.51 16.02 -20.11
N PHE A 372 6.31 16.85 -19.43
CA PHE A 372 5.85 17.45 -18.17
C PHE A 372 4.56 18.27 -18.34
N ARG A 373 4.42 19.04 -19.43
CA ARG A 373 3.18 19.78 -19.73
C ARG A 373 1.97 18.89 -19.92
N GLU A 374 2.12 17.77 -20.63
CA GLU A 374 1.03 16.80 -20.80
C GLU A 374 0.62 16.20 -19.46
N LEU A 375 1.59 15.86 -18.60
CA LEU A 375 1.31 15.42 -17.24
C LEU A 375 0.61 16.51 -16.40
N LEU A 376 1.08 17.75 -16.48
CA LEU A 376 0.49 18.87 -15.76
C LEU A 376 -0.97 19.11 -16.14
N ALA A 377 -1.30 18.93 -17.42
CA ALA A 377 -2.69 18.97 -17.89
C ALA A 377 -3.54 17.84 -17.28
N ARG A 378 -3.01 16.61 -17.18
CA ARG A 378 -3.68 15.49 -16.50
C ARG A 378 -3.90 15.79 -15.01
N VAL A 379 -2.87 16.29 -14.32
CA VAL A 379 -2.94 16.67 -12.90
C VAL A 379 -3.95 17.79 -12.66
N ARG A 380 -3.97 18.80 -13.54
CA ARG A 380 -4.98 19.87 -13.51
C ARG A 380 -6.39 19.29 -13.58
N GLN A 381 -6.65 18.40 -14.53
CA GLN A 381 -7.95 17.76 -14.69
C GLN A 381 -8.34 16.99 -13.42
N VAL A 382 -7.48 16.06 -12.96
CA VAL A 382 -7.71 15.26 -11.75
C VAL A 382 -8.00 16.15 -10.53
N THR A 383 -7.22 17.21 -10.35
CA THR A 383 -7.35 18.11 -9.19
C THR A 383 -8.64 18.93 -9.27
N LEU A 384 -9.01 19.45 -10.44
CA LEU A 384 -10.25 20.22 -10.60
C LEU A 384 -11.49 19.35 -10.45
N GLU A 385 -11.48 18.13 -10.99
CA GLU A 385 -12.57 17.17 -10.80
C GLU A 385 -12.70 16.80 -9.31
N ALA A 386 -11.60 16.50 -8.62
CA ALA A 386 -11.60 16.23 -7.18
C ALA A 386 -12.17 17.41 -6.36
N TYR A 387 -11.75 18.64 -6.65
CA TYR A 387 -12.25 19.85 -5.98
C TYR A 387 -13.69 20.23 -6.34
N ALA A 388 -14.28 19.64 -7.39
CA ALA A 388 -15.71 19.77 -7.68
C ALA A 388 -16.56 18.81 -6.84
N HIS A 389 -15.95 17.82 -6.19
CA HIS A 389 -16.61 16.83 -5.33
C HIS A 389 -16.01 16.75 -3.91
N PRO A 390 -15.76 17.89 -3.22
CA PRO A 390 -15.02 17.91 -1.95
C PRO A 390 -15.84 17.39 -0.76
N ASP A 391 -17.17 17.34 -0.91
CA ASP A 391 -18.09 17.12 0.21
C ASP A 391 -18.24 15.65 0.61
N LEU A 392 -17.72 14.69 -0.19
CA LEU A 392 -17.74 13.27 0.20
C LEU A 392 -16.67 13.03 1.28
N PRO A 393 -17.05 12.62 2.50
CA PRO A 393 -16.10 12.29 3.54
C PRO A 393 -15.22 11.11 3.14
N PHE A 394 -13.93 11.21 3.43
CA PHE A 394 -12.95 10.16 3.17
C PHE A 394 -13.39 8.79 3.72
N GLU A 395 -14.07 8.76 4.85
CA GLU A 395 -14.54 7.56 5.53
C GLU A 395 -15.62 6.82 4.75
N GLU A 396 -16.54 7.56 4.14
CA GLU A 396 -17.58 6.98 3.30
C GLU A 396 -16.96 6.40 2.03
N LEU A 397 -15.93 7.05 1.50
CA LEU A 397 -15.14 6.51 0.39
C LEU A 397 -14.42 5.21 0.77
N VAL A 398 -13.79 5.15 1.95
CA VAL A 398 -13.14 3.93 2.47
C VAL A 398 -14.16 2.79 2.64
N LYS A 399 -15.33 3.09 3.22
CA LYS A 399 -16.42 2.11 3.40
C LYS A 399 -16.92 1.57 2.06
N ALA A 400 -16.99 2.41 1.04
CA ALA A 400 -17.48 2.04 -0.28
C ALA A 400 -16.46 1.23 -1.09
N LEU A 401 -15.17 1.58 -1.02
CA LEU A 401 -14.11 0.92 -1.78
C LEU A 401 -13.61 -0.38 -1.13
N GLN A 402 -13.80 -0.54 0.18
CA GLN A 402 -13.41 -1.73 0.95
C GLN A 402 -12.01 -2.27 0.59
N PRO A 403 -10.95 -1.44 0.63
CA PRO A 403 -9.61 -1.90 0.30
C PRO A 403 -9.19 -3.07 1.20
N GLU A 404 -8.36 -3.97 0.69
CA GLU A 404 -7.79 -5.07 1.48
C GLU A 404 -7.17 -4.51 2.77
N ARG A 405 -7.66 -5.00 3.92
CA ARG A 405 -7.22 -4.54 5.23
C ARG A 405 -5.84 -5.10 5.51
N ASN A 406 -4.81 -4.33 5.15
CA ASN A 406 -3.48 -4.56 5.65
C ASN A 406 -3.40 -4.05 7.09
N LEU A 407 -2.94 -4.90 8.02
CA LEU A 407 -2.76 -4.57 9.45
C LEU A 407 -1.65 -3.52 9.71
N SER A 408 -1.16 -2.84 8.67
CA SER A 408 -0.24 -1.72 8.83
C SER A 408 -1.00 -0.48 9.31
N ASN A 409 -0.42 0.28 10.24
CA ASN A 409 -0.96 1.55 10.77
C ASN A 409 -0.97 2.68 9.71
N THR A 410 -1.37 2.39 8.48
CA THR A 410 -1.24 3.25 7.30
C THR A 410 -2.62 3.68 6.80
N SER A 411 -2.70 4.84 6.14
CA SER A 411 -3.94 5.30 5.52
C SER A 411 -4.47 4.27 4.49
N PRO A 412 -5.78 3.96 4.49
CA PRO A 412 -6.34 2.81 3.77
C PRO A 412 -6.39 2.98 2.24
N LEU A 413 -6.31 4.21 1.71
CA LEU A 413 -6.43 4.48 0.27
C LEU A 413 -5.16 5.04 -0.38
N PHE A 414 -4.20 5.53 0.41
CA PHE A 414 -2.95 6.10 -0.08
C PHE A 414 -1.87 6.09 1.00
N GLN A 415 -0.59 6.02 0.60
CA GLN A 415 0.54 5.98 1.54
C GLN A 415 1.17 7.36 1.77
N VAL A 416 1.00 8.26 0.79
CA VAL A 416 1.67 9.57 0.76
C VAL A 416 0.66 10.71 0.77
N LEU A 417 0.89 11.69 1.64
CA LEU A 417 0.12 12.93 1.71
C LEU A 417 0.92 14.09 1.11
N PHE A 418 0.28 14.91 0.27
CA PHE A 418 0.85 16.13 -0.30
C PHE A 418 -0.02 17.34 0.04
N VAL A 419 0.53 18.32 0.75
CA VAL A 419 -0.20 19.49 1.26
C VAL A 419 0.54 20.77 0.93
N LEU A 420 -0.17 21.73 0.33
CA LEU A 420 0.29 23.12 0.22
C LEU A 420 -0.53 23.99 1.17
N GLN A 421 0.08 24.44 2.26
CA GLN A 421 -0.54 25.27 3.26
C GLN A 421 -0.81 26.67 2.69
N ASN A 422 -2.08 26.93 2.37
CA ASN A 422 -2.58 28.23 1.88
C ASN A 422 -3.63 28.85 2.80
N THR A 423 -3.86 28.25 3.98
CA THR A 423 -4.79 28.77 4.98
C THR A 423 -4.32 30.15 5.45
N PRO A 424 -5.20 31.17 5.44
CA PRO A 424 -4.88 32.48 5.96
C PRO A 424 -4.50 32.37 7.45
N MET A 425 -3.29 32.79 7.79
CA MET A 425 -2.83 32.88 9.17
C MET A 425 -2.67 34.35 9.53
N PRO A 426 -3.56 34.93 10.35
CA PRO A 426 -3.41 36.30 10.79
C PRO A 426 -2.13 36.43 11.64
N SER A 427 -1.54 37.63 11.64
CA SER A 427 -0.45 37.93 12.57
C SER A 427 -1.00 37.90 14.00
N LEU A 428 -0.46 37.02 14.84
CA LEU A 428 -0.75 37.02 16.27
C LEU A 428 -0.09 38.24 16.90
N ASP A 429 -0.90 39.26 17.21
CA ASP A 429 -0.48 40.49 17.89
C ASP A 429 -1.02 40.46 19.32
N LEU A 430 -0.13 40.33 20.30
CA LEU A 430 -0.45 40.40 21.71
C LEU A 430 0.26 41.65 22.28
N PRO A 431 -0.48 42.66 22.78
CA PRO A 431 0.11 43.86 23.35
C PRO A 431 1.25 43.58 24.32
N GLY A 432 2.42 44.18 24.05
CA GLY A 432 3.62 44.04 24.89
C GLY A 432 4.43 42.76 24.66
N LEU A 433 4.11 41.96 23.63
CA LEU A 433 4.81 40.72 23.28
C LEU A 433 5.25 40.72 21.81
N THR A 434 6.43 40.17 21.57
CA THR A 434 6.92 39.76 20.26
C THR A 434 6.86 38.25 20.18
N LEU A 435 6.24 37.73 19.12
CA LEU A 435 6.03 36.30 18.97
C LEU A 435 6.90 35.75 17.84
N LYS A 436 7.46 34.57 18.09
CA LYS A 436 8.20 33.78 17.11
C LYS A 436 7.73 32.34 17.19
N GLU A 437 7.68 31.65 16.07
CA GLU A 437 7.53 30.20 16.08
C GLU A 437 8.72 29.59 16.82
N TRP A 438 8.45 28.64 17.72
CA TRP A 438 9.50 27.93 18.44
C TRP A 438 9.58 26.51 17.93
N PHE A 439 10.71 26.18 17.30
CA PHE A 439 10.93 24.86 16.72
C PHE A 439 11.32 23.86 17.81
N TRP A 440 10.62 22.73 17.81
CA TRP A 440 10.91 21.59 18.67
C TRP A 440 10.70 20.30 17.87
N ARG A 441 11.28 19.20 18.36
CA ARG A 441 11.28 17.93 17.65
C ARG A 441 9.97 17.16 17.87
N ASN A 442 9.10 17.17 16.87
CA ASN A 442 7.90 16.33 16.83
C ASN A 442 8.20 14.98 16.16
N ASP A 443 8.13 13.89 16.94
CA ASP A 443 8.45 12.52 16.53
C ASP A 443 7.19 11.69 16.18
N THR A 444 6.16 12.29 15.59
CA THR A 444 4.92 11.59 15.17
C THR A 444 4.73 11.58 13.65
N ALA A 445 4.30 10.44 13.10
CA ALA A 445 3.97 10.28 11.68
C ALA A 445 2.63 9.56 11.51
N ARG A 446 1.67 10.22 10.87
CA ARG A 446 0.32 9.69 10.57
C ARG A 446 0.21 8.97 9.23
N PHE A 447 1.13 9.27 8.33
CA PHE A 447 1.26 8.69 7.00
C PHE A 447 2.66 8.10 6.88
N GLU A 448 2.88 7.20 5.92
CA GLU A 448 4.22 6.69 5.65
C GLU A 448 5.16 7.85 5.32
N LEU A 449 4.68 8.75 4.46
CA LEU A 449 5.33 10.00 4.10
C LEU A 449 4.27 11.09 3.88
N ALA A 450 4.53 12.27 4.40
CA ALA A 450 3.74 13.47 4.17
C ALA A 450 4.67 14.63 3.85
N ILE A 451 4.35 15.42 2.83
CA ILE A 451 5.06 16.66 2.50
C ILE A 451 4.13 17.84 2.69
N PHE A 452 4.58 18.79 3.52
CA PHE A 452 3.92 20.05 3.80
C PHE A 452 4.73 21.17 3.17
N LEU A 453 4.12 21.94 2.28
CA LEU A 453 4.74 23.08 1.63
C LEU A 453 4.08 24.36 2.13
N THR A 454 4.87 25.35 2.48
CA THR A 454 4.38 26.67 2.92
C THR A 454 5.13 27.75 2.17
N LYS A 455 4.39 28.67 1.53
CA LYS A 455 4.99 29.82 0.85
C LYS A 455 5.40 30.88 1.88
N THR A 456 6.64 31.36 1.79
CA THR A 456 7.19 32.41 2.65
C THR A 456 7.84 33.50 1.79
N PRO A 457 8.20 34.67 2.36
CA PRO A 457 8.99 35.67 1.64
C PRO A 457 10.34 35.14 1.13
N GLN A 458 10.92 34.15 1.81
CA GLN A 458 12.22 33.55 1.48
C GLN A 458 12.14 32.48 0.38
N GLY A 459 10.94 31.97 0.07
CA GLY A 459 10.73 30.91 -0.92
C GLY A 459 9.57 29.99 -0.56
N ILE A 460 9.74 28.68 -0.77
CA ILE A 460 8.77 27.66 -0.34
C ILE A 460 9.46 26.75 0.68
N ASN A 461 9.03 26.84 1.94
CA ASN A 461 9.48 25.93 2.97
C ASN A 461 8.80 24.56 2.76
N CYS A 462 9.60 23.50 2.73
CA CYS A 462 9.13 22.14 2.49
C CYS A 462 9.51 21.26 3.66
N THR A 463 8.52 20.71 4.37
CA THR A 463 8.70 19.82 5.52
C THR A 463 8.17 18.44 5.19
N TRP A 464 9.07 17.46 5.19
CA TRP A 464 8.80 16.04 4.99
C TRP A 464 8.63 15.40 6.36
N ARG A 465 7.46 14.85 6.67
CA ARG A 465 7.20 14.04 7.85
C ARG A 465 7.07 12.59 7.42
N TYR A 466 7.79 11.69 8.04
CA TYR A 466 7.84 10.29 7.60
C TYR A 466 7.91 9.35 8.79
N ASN A 467 7.42 8.12 8.61
CA ASN A 467 7.58 7.08 9.60
C ASN A 467 9.05 6.63 9.65
N SER A 468 9.70 6.91 10.78
CA SER A 468 11.13 6.66 11.00
C SER A 468 11.49 5.17 11.09
N GLU A 469 10.51 4.27 11.25
CA GLU A 469 10.73 2.83 11.14
C GLU A 469 10.69 2.34 9.68
N LEU A 470 10.06 3.09 8.78
CA LEU A 470 10.00 2.80 7.34
C LEU A 470 11.14 3.46 6.56
N PHE A 471 11.56 4.68 6.91
CA PHE A 471 12.52 5.44 6.10
C PHE A 471 13.75 5.86 6.88
N ALA A 472 14.90 5.76 6.21
CA ALA A 472 16.16 6.31 6.69
C ALA A 472 16.15 7.83 6.54
N GLU A 473 16.69 8.56 7.51
CA GLU A 473 16.84 10.01 7.45
C GLU A 473 17.62 10.47 6.19
N ASN A 474 18.73 9.79 5.88
CA ASN A 474 19.51 10.08 4.68
C ASN A 474 18.75 9.82 3.37
N ALA A 475 17.84 8.84 3.34
CA ALA A 475 17.01 8.56 2.17
C ALA A 475 16.00 9.69 1.92
N ILE A 476 15.37 10.19 2.98
CA ILE A 476 14.43 11.32 2.90
C ILE A 476 15.16 12.62 2.56
N ALA A 477 16.31 12.89 3.17
CA ALA A 477 17.15 14.04 2.81
C ALA A 477 17.52 14.02 1.32
N ARG A 478 17.85 12.84 0.77
CA ARG A 478 18.11 12.68 -0.67
C ARG A 478 16.86 12.93 -1.51
N MET A 479 15.70 12.38 -1.13
CA MET A 479 14.44 12.63 -1.83
C MET A 479 14.09 14.13 -1.86
N ALA A 480 14.32 14.85 -0.76
CA ALA A 480 14.09 16.28 -0.66
C ALA A 480 14.99 17.08 -1.63
N SER A 481 16.30 16.81 -1.66
CA SER A 481 17.23 17.46 -2.59
C SER A 481 16.91 17.15 -4.05
N ASN A 482 16.51 15.90 -4.33
CA ASN A 482 16.10 15.48 -5.68
C ASN A 482 14.81 16.16 -6.13
N PHE A 483 13.89 16.44 -5.20
CA PHE A 483 12.67 17.19 -5.50
C PHE A 483 12.98 18.63 -5.92
N GLU A 484 13.86 19.33 -5.21
CA GLU A 484 14.30 20.68 -5.58
C GLU A 484 14.95 20.70 -6.98
N THR A 485 15.88 19.79 -7.22
CA THR A 485 16.59 19.66 -8.51
C THR A 485 15.63 19.36 -9.65
N LEU A 486 14.69 18.44 -9.43
CA LEU A 486 13.67 18.10 -10.41
C LEU A 486 12.78 19.30 -10.74
N LEU A 487 12.35 20.08 -9.75
CA LEU A 487 11.53 21.28 -9.99
C LEU A 487 12.27 22.33 -10.82
N ASP A 488 13.57 22.54 -10.57
CA ASP A 488 14.42 23.43 -11.37
C ASP A 488 14.56 22.95 -12.83
N ASN A 489 14.75 21.65 -13.03
CA ASN A 489 14.82 21.06 -14.37
C ASN A 489 13.49 21.11 -15.12
N ILE A 490 12.37 20.90 -14.42
CA ILE A 490 11.01 20.99 -14.97
C ILE A 490 10.75 22.36 -15.57
N VAL A 491 11.05 23.45 -14.85
CA VAL A 491 10.78 24.80 -15.34
C VAL A 491 11.71 25.21 -16.49
N LYS A 492 12.89 24.60 -16.59
CA LYS A 492 13.84 24.81 -17.71
C LYS A 492 13.48 24.00 -18.96
N GLN A 493 12.91 22.81 -18.79
CA GLN A 493 12.63 21.87 -19.89
C GLN A 493 11.21 21.29 -19.82
N PRO A 494 10.14 22.11 -19.85
CA PRO A 494 8.77 21.64 -19.62
C PRO A 494 8.22 20.71 -20.73
N ASN A 495 8.86 20.68 -21.90
CA ASN A 495 8.52 19.78 -23.00
C ASN A 495 9.30 18.46 -22.97
N ALA A 496 10.27 18.31 -22.04
CA ALA A 496 11.00 17.05 -21.87
C ALA A 496 10.07 15.96 -21.36
N ARG A 497 10.39 14.72 -21.73
CA ARG A 497 9.67 13.51 -21.31
C ARG A 497 9.94 13.26 -19.83
N ILE A 498 8.94 12.86 -19.06
CA ILE A 498 9.06 12.74 -17.60
C ILE A 498 10.14 11.74 -17.15
N ASN A 499 10.46 10.72 -17.97
CA ASN A 499 11.54 9.78 -17.68
C ASN A 499 12.95 10.34 -17.96
N THR A 500 13.07 11.41 -18.77
CA THR A 500 14.34 12.07 -19.11
C THR A 500 14.70 13.22 -18.18
N LEU A 501 13.74 13.67 -17.35
CA LEU A 501 13.98 14.74 -16.40
C LEU A 501 14.97 14.28 -15.33
N GLU A 502 16.09 14.98 -15.25
CA GLU A 502 17.16 14.68 -14.32
C GLU A 502 16.76 15.05 -12.89
N ILE A 503 17.02 14.14 -11.95
CA ILE A 503 16.69 14.32 -10.53
C ILE A 503 17.93 14.44 -9.64
N LEU A 504 19.12 14.09 -10.15
CA LEU A 504 20.35 14.02 -9.36
C LEU A 504 20.99 15.41 -9.22
N THR A 505 21.41 15.74 -8.00
CA THR A 505 22.19 16.94 -7.73
C THR A 505 23.59 16.87 -8.36
N GLU A 506 24.23 18.01 -8.62
CA GLU A 506 25.63 18.03 -9.10
C GLU A 506 26.59 17.31 -8.15
N ALA A 507 26.39 17.41 -6.83
CA ALA A 507 27.19 16.70 -5.84
C ALA A 507 27.00 15.17 -5.94
N GLU A 508 25.80 14.68 -6.24
CA GLU A 508 25.53 13.26 -6.49
C GLU A 508 26.08 12.81 -7.83
N LYS A 509 26.03 13.65 -8.87
CA LYS A 509 26.73 13.38 -10.14
C LYS A 509 28.23 13.32 -9.95
N GLU A 510 28.80 14.21 -9.14
CA GLU A 510 30.21 14.20 -8.78
C GLU A 510 30.56 13.01 -7.90
N GLN A 511 29.71 12.60 -6.95
CA GLN A 511 29.92 11.38 -6.17
C GLN A 511 29.79 10.13 -7.03
N GLN A 512 28.82 10.07 -7.93
CA GLN A 512 28.65 8.99 -8.89
C GLN A 512 29.81 9.00 -9.90
N ALA A 513 30.27 10.17 -10.34
CA ALA A 513 31.43 10.33 -11.21
C ALA A 513 32.73 10.04 -10.47
N MET A 514 32.86 10.34 -9.17
CA MET A 514 34.00 10.02 -8.32
C MET A 514 33.99 8.54 -7.94
N GLN A 515 32.84 7.93 -7.69
CA GLN A 515 32.71 6.48 -7.55
C GLN A 515 33.05 5.81 -8.86
N ASN A 516 32.54 6.29 -10.00
CA ASN A 516 32.89 5.84 -11.34
C ASN A 516 34.36 6.09 -11.66
N ASN A 517 34.97 7.18 -11.19
CA ASN A 517 36.37 7.53 -11.39
C ASN A 517 37.28 6.74 -10.44
N LYS A 518 36.85 6.43 -9.21
CA LYS A 518 37.51 5.48 -8.31
C LYS A 518 37.43 4.07 -8.88
N ARG A 519 36.28 3.68 -9.44
CA ARG A 519 36.07 2.42 -10.18
C ARG A 519 36.98 2.37 -11.42
N LYS A 520 37.07 3.47 -12.18
CA LYS A 520 38.00 3.63 -13.33
C LYS A 520 39.47 3.67 -12.91
N ALA A 521 39.85 4.32 -11.81
CA ALA A 521 41.23 4.41 -11.32
C ALA A 521 41.71 3.08 -10.71
N PHE A 522 40.83 2.39 -9.99
CA PHE A 522 41.01 1.02 -9.53
C PHE A 522 41.19 0.07 -10.72
N ASN A 523 40.42 0.28 -11.80
CA ASN A 523 40.61 -0.42 -13.07
C ASN A 523 41.92 -0.01 -13.79
N HIS A 524 42.30 1.28 -13.79
CA HIS A 524 43.49 1.79 -14.48
C HIS A 524 44.82 1.28 -13.88
N GLN A 525 44.89 1.12 -12.55
CA GLN A 525 46.02 0.45 -11.88
C GLN A 525 46.12 -1.05 -12.25
N LYS A 526 44.99 -1.70 -12.54
CA LYS A 526 44.94 -3.08 -13.03
C LYS A 526 45.38 -3.20 -14.50
N PHE A 527 45.20 -2.13 -15.30
CA PHE A 527 45.45 -2.08 -16.74
C PHE A 527 46.92 -1.82 -17.15
N LEU A 528 47.80 -1.34 -16.26
CA LEU A 528 49.24 -1.15 -16.56
C LEU A 528 50.03 -2.47 -16.77
N LYS A 529 49.37 -3.63 -16.71
CA LYS A 529 50.01 -4.96 -16.82
C LYS A 529 49.76 -5.73 -18.12
N LEU A 530 48.98 -5.25 -19.07
CA LEU A 530 48.67 -6.03 -20.29
C LEU A 530 48.65 -5.15 -21.55
N ALA A 531 49.45 -5.55 -22.55
CA ALA A 531 49.63 -4.84 -23.83
C ALA A 531 48.37 -4.92 -24.72
N PRO A 532 48.10 -3.92 -25.58
CA PRO A 532 46.81 -3.81 -26.24
C PRO A 532 46.76 -4.51 -27.60
N VAL A 533 45.69 -5.28 -27.82
CA VAL A 533 45.15 -5.60 -29.15
C VAL A 533 43.69 -5.13 -29.15
N GLY A 534 43.36 -4.21 -30.06
CA GLY A 534 42.03 -3.60 -30.11
C GLY A 534 41.02 -4.45 -30.88
N ILE A 535 39.74 -4.40 -30.47
CA ILE A 535 38.55 -4.64 -31.32
C ILE A 535 37.32 -3.91 -30.73
N ASN A 536 36.69 -3.15 -31.63
CA ASN A 536 35.27 -2.87 -31.88
C ASN A 536 34.21 -3.21 -30.80
N LEU A 537 33.47 -2.19 -30.34
CA LEU A 537 32.34 -2.29 -29.41
C LEU A 537 31.02 -2.30 -30.18
N SER A 538 30.38 -3.48 -30.24
CA SER A 538 28.92 -3.58 -30.40
C SER A 538 28.34 -4.20 -29.13
N SER A 539 27.32 -3.54 -28.60
CA SER A 539 26.60 -3.83 -27.37
C SER A 539 25.83 -5.14 -27.44
N LYS A 540 26.45 -6.29 -27.12
CA LYS A 540 25.70 -7.56 -27.13
C LYS A 540 25.78 -8.57 -25.99
N ASN A 541 26.80 -8.66 -25.13
CA ASN A 541 26.79 -9.74 -24.13
C ASN A 541 27.06 -9.23 -22.71
N LEU A 542 25.98 -8.96 -21.97
CA LEU A 542 26.02 -8.71 -20.52
C LEU A 542 26.04 -10.01 -19.70
N ILE A 543 25.67 -11.14 -20.32
CA ILE A 543 25.59 -12.45 -19.69
C ILE A 543 26.33 -13.49 -20.52
N GLN A 544 26.75 -14.57 -19.87
CA GLN A 544 27.21 -15.80 -20.51
C GLN A 544 26.28 -16.94 -20.14
N THR A 545 26.07 -17.84 -21.09
CA THR A 545 25.34 -19.09 -20.89
C THR A 545 26.30 -20.26 -20.88
N CYS A 546 26.19 -21.14 -19.91
CA CYS A 546 26.97 -22.37 -19.80
C CYS A 546 26.09 -23.52 -19.24
N TYR A 547 26.70 -24.66 -18.97
CA TYR A 547 26.03 -25.82 -18.37
C TYR A 547 26.82 -26.32 -17.17
N LEU A 548 26.14 -26.97 -16.22
CA LEU A 548 26.76 -27.50 -15.00
C LEU A 548 27.79 -28.61 -15.28
N GLN A 549 27.57 -29.38 -16.34
CA GLN A 549 28.42 -30.51 -16.72
C GLN A 549 28.64 -30.49 -18.23
N GLU A 550 29.87 -30.79 -18.64
CA GLU A 550 30.23 -30.91 -20.06
C GLU A 550 29.38 -32.00 -20.73
N GLY A 551 28.80 -31.70 -21.89
CA GLY A 551 27.91 -32.61 -22.62
C GLY A 551 26.48 -32.73 -22.08
N LYS A 552 26.10 -31.97 -21.05
CA LYS A 552 24.71 -31.85 -20.58
C LYS A 552 24.14 -30.49 -20.97
N THR A 553 22.85 -30.45 -21.30
CA THR A 553 22.14 -29.20 -21.69
C THR A 553 21.09 -28.76 -20.65
N PHE A 554 21.00 -29.45 -19.50
CA PHE A 554 19.98 -29.25 -18.47
C PHE A 554 20.62 -29.23 -17.07
N PRO A 555 20.35 -28.21 -16.23
CA PRO A 555 19.69 -26.94 -16.55
C PRO A 555 20.62 -26.03 -17.37
N LEU A 556 20.06 -25.00 -18.02
CA LEU A 556 20.86 -23.91 -18.56
C LEU A 556 21.39 -23.07 -17.39
N VAL A 557 22.67 -22.72 -17.39
CA VAL A 557 23.23 -21.80 -16.39
C VAL A 557 23.44 -20.44 -17.04
N ILE A 558 22.86 -19.40 -16.45
CA ILE A 558 23.07 -18.01 -16.86
C ILE A 558 23.92 -17.33 -15.79
N GLN A 559 25.01 -16.70 -16.20
CA GLN A 559 25.92 -15.97 -15.33
C GLN A 559 26.18 -14.57 -15.88
N PRO A 560 26.44 -13.58 -15.02
CA PRO A 560 26.81 -12.26 -15.50
C PRO A 560 28.25 -12.26 -16.04
N LEU A 561 28.50 -11.54 -17.13
CA LEU A 561 29.87 -11.34 -17.67
C LEU A 561 30.63 -10.22 -16.95
N ALA A 562 29.93 -9.44 -16.13
CA ALA A 562 30.50 -8.42 -15.25
C ALA A 562 29.76 -8.43 -13.91
N GLU A 563 30.45 -8.18 -12.80
CA GLU A 563 29.85 -8.17 -11.45
C GLU A 563 28.72 -7.13 -11.27
N GLU A 564 28.54 -6.22 -12.24
CA GLU A 564 27.65 -5.05 -12.17
C GLU A 564 26.32 -5.24 -12.91
N VAL A 565 26.02 -6.45 -13.38
CA VAL A 565 24.76 -6.73 -14.11
C VAL A 565 23.61 -6.79 -13.10
N ASP A 566 22.74 -5.79 -13.14
CA ASP A 566 21.46 -5.80 -12.43
C ASP A 566 20.57 -6.91 -13.02
N LEU A 567 20.31 -7.94 -12.21
CA LEU A 567 19.57 -9.13 -12.65
C LEU A 567 18.11 -8.80 -13.00
N VAL A 568 17.48 -7.90 -12.27
CA VAL A 568 16.06 -7.55 -12.44
C VAL A 568 15.88 -6.74 -13.72
N ASP A 569 16.69 -5.72 -13.94
CA ASP A 569 16.63 -4.87 -15.13
C ASP A 569 17.06 -5.62 -16.39
N TRP A 570 18.07 -6.50 -16.28
CA TRP A 570 18.41 -7.41 -17.35
C TRP A 570 17.24 -8.36 -17.66
N ALA A 571 16.59 -8.94 -16.64
CA ALA A 571 15.46 -9.84 -16.87
C ALA A 571 14.28 -9.16 -17.56
N LYS A 572 13.89 -7.94 -17.13
CA LYS A 572 12.83 -7.13 -17.76
C LYS A 572 13.09 -6.89 -19.25
N SER A 573 14.35 -6.63 -19.61
CA SER A 573 14.74 -6.35 -20.99
C SER A 573 14.91 -7.62 -21.83
N ASN A 574 14.90 -8.80 -21.20
CA ASN A 574 15.21 -10.09 -21.82
C ASN A 574 14.14 -11.15 -21.51
N CYS A 575 12.91 -10.77 -21.17
CA CYS A 575 11.83 -11.71 -20.82
C CYS A 575 11.60 -12.75 -21.93
N GLU A 576 11.56 -12.33 -23.19
CA GLU A 576 11.38 -13.23 -24.33
C GLU A 576 12.55 -14.21 -24.47
N PHE A 577 13.79 -13.73 -24.26
CA PHE A 577 14.96 -14.61 -24.24
C PHE A 577 14.86 -15.64 -23.11
N ILE A 578 14.52 -15.21 -21.89
CA ILE A 578 14.38 -16.11 -20.74
C ILE A 578 13.28 -17.13 -20.97
N GLU A 579 12.11 -16.72 -21.50
CA GLU A 579 11.01 -17.62 -21.83
C GLU A 579 11.44 -18.66 -22.86
N ASN A 580 12.10 -18.24 -23.96
CA ASN A 580 12.58 -19.15 -24.98
C ASN A 580 13.63 -20.13 -24.45
N GLN A 581 14.54 -19.67 -23.59
CA GLN A 581 15.50 -20.57 -22.94
C GLN A 581 14.82 -21.52 -21.96
N LEU A 582 13.79 -21.08 -21.23
CA LEU A 582 13.06 -21.92 -20.29
C LEU A 582 12.29 -23.01 -21.03
N LEU A 583 11.60 -22.68 -22.12
CA LEU A 583 10.87 -23.66 -22.92
C LEU A 583 11.82 -24.66 -23.60
N LYS A 584 12.99 -24.20 -24.05
CA LYS A 584 13.99 -25.05 -24.67
C LYS A 584 14.64 -26.00 -23.65
N HIS A 585 15.08 -25.47 -22.53
CA HIS A 585 15.88 -26.22 -21.55
C HIS A 585 15.04 -26.86 -20.45
N GLY A 586 13.86 -26.35 -20.11
CA GLY A 586 13.01 -26.80 -19.00
C GLY A 586 13.36 -26.19 -17.65
N ALA A 587 14.63 -25.83 -17.44
CA ALA A 587 15.15 -25.22 -16.22
C ALA A 587 16.31 -24.26 -16.49
N ILE A 588 16.35 -23.15 -15.75
CA ILE A 588 17.42 -22.15 -15.80
C ILE A 588 17.94 -21.89 -14.38
N LEU A 589 19.26 -21.96 -14.21
CA LEU A 589 19.96 -21.57 -12.99
C LEU A 589 20.68 -20.23 -13.21
N PHE A 590 20.19 -19.18 -12.56
CA PHE A 590 20.85 -17.88 -12.50
C PHE A 590 21.86 -17.90 -11.35
N ARG A 591 23.15 -17.78 -11.69
CA ARG A 591 24.26 -17.93 -10.74
C ARG A 591 25.26 -16.81 -10.86
N GLY A 592 25.72 -16.30 -9.72
CA GLY A 592 26.73 -15.24 -9.65
C GLY A 592 26.17 -13.83 -9.85
N PHE A 593 24.85 -13.69 -10.00
CA PHE A 593 24.17 -12.41 -9.87
C PHE A 593 24.10 -12.02 -8.39
N GLN A 594 24.26 -10.73 -8.06
CA GLN A 594 24.26 -10.20 -6.69
C GLN A 594 22.84 -10.12 -6.08
N ALA A 595 22.02 -11.17 -6.22
CA ALA A 595 20.69 -11.22 -5.63
C ALA A 595 20.80 -11.43 -4.11
N ASP A 596 20.70 -10.34 -3.34
CA ASP A 596 21.05 -10.35 -1.91
C ASP A 596 19.83 -10.42 -0.97
N SER A 597 18.61 -10.34 -1.51
CA SER A 597 17.38 -10.30 -0.71
C SER A 597 16.21 -11.08 -1.31
N VAL A 598 15.28 -11.49 -0.45
CA VAL A 598 14.01 -12.12 -0.85
C VAL A 598 13.17 -11.17 -1.71
N THR A 599 13.25 -9.85 -1.46
CA THR A 599 12.56 -8.81 -2.24
C THR A 599 13.11 -8.72 -3.66
N GLU A 600 14.43 -8.78 -3.83
CA GLU A 600 15.06 -8.77 -5.15
C GLU A 600 14.71 -10.03 -5.95
N PHE A 601 14.65 -11.17 -5.28
CA PHE A 601 14.13 -12.41 -5.85
C PHE A 601 12.67 -12.29 -6.31
N GLU A 602 11.79 -11.73 -5.48
CA GLU A 602 10.38 -11.51 -5.84
C GLU A 602 10.26 -10.57 -7.05
N ASN A 603 11.04 -9.49 -7.07
CA ASN A 603 11.09 -8.55 -8.20
C ASN A 603 11.62 -9.21 -9.48
N PHE A 604 12.61 -10.08 -9.38
CA PHE A 604 13.13 -10.86 -10.51
C PHE A 604 12.06 -11.81 -11.07
N ALA A 605 11.39 -12.57 -10.21
CA ALA A 605 10.31 -13.47 -10.63
C ALA A 605 9.15 -12.66 -11.25
N ALA A 606 8.77 -11.53 -10.65
CA ALA A 606 7.72 -10.63 -11.13
C ALA A 606 8.07 -9.95 -12.46
N ALA A 607 9.36 -9.69 -12.73
CA ALA A 607 9.82 -9.17 -14.01
C ALA A 607 9.54 -10.14 -15.16
N ILE A 608 9.60 -11.46 -14.91
CA ILE A 608 9.32 -12.49 -15.91
C ILE A 608 7.83 -12.88 -15.92
N CYS A 609 7.18 -12.87 -14.76
CA CYS A 609 5.77 -13.19 -14.59
C CYS A 609 5.11 -12.21 -13.60
N PRO A 610 4.49 -11.12 -14.08
CA PRO A 610 3.93 -10.07 -13.23
C PRO A 610 2.85 -10.58 -12.25
N ASN A 611 2.11 -11.60 -12.67
CA ASN A 611 1.04 -12.23 -11.89
C ASN A 611 1.55 -13.45 -11.13
N LEU A 612 2.47 -13.23 -10.18
CA LEU A 612 2.83 -14.26 -9.20
C LEU A 612 1.58 -14.63 -8.38
N PHE A 613 1.51 -15.88 -7.93
CA PHE A 613 0.35 -16.44 -7.23
C PHE A 613 0.56 -16.41 -5.71
N GLY A 614 -0.46 -15.98 -4.96
CA GLY A 614 -0.39 -15.65 -3.51
C GLY A 614 -1.11 -16.61 -2.54
N ASP A 615 -2.07 -17.42 -3.02
CA ASP A 615 -2.90 -18.28 -2.16
C ASP A 615 -2.81 -19.75 -2.55
N TYR A 616 -2.00 -20.52 -1.82
CA TYR A 616 -1.85 -21.95 -2.07
C TYR A 616 -2.62 -22.80 -1.04
N GLY A 617 -3.57 -23.60 -1.51
CA GLY A 617 -4.54 -24.36 -0.69
C GLY A 617 -4.08 -25.71 -0.14
N ASP A 618 -2.84 -26.15 -0.36
CA ASP A 618 -2.48 -27.55 -0.06
C ASP A 618 -1.94 -27.77 1.38
N LEU A 619 -1.23 -26.78 1.96
CA LEU A 619 -0.72 -26.74 3.35
C LEU A 619 -0.39 -25.29 3.79
N PRO A 620 -0.48 -24.94 5.09
CA PRO A 620 -0.08 -23.63 5.58
C PRO A 620 1.43 -23.41 5.41
N ARG A 621 1.82 -22.55 4.46
CA ARG A 621 3.21 -22.13 4.25
C ARG A 621 3.49 -20.90 5.11
N ALA A 622 4.64 -20.87 5.79
CA ALA A 622 5.07 -19.68 6.51
C ALA A 622 5.39 -18.57 5.49
N GLY A 623 4.57 -17.52 5.46
CA GLY A 623 4.78 -16.37 4.59
C GLY A 623 6.05 -15.63 4.96
N VAL A 624 6.93 -15.40 3.97
CA VAL A 624 8.17 -14.61 4.12
C VAL A 624 8.04 -13.25 3.40
N GLY A 625 7.09 -13.13 2.47
CA GLY A 625 6.70 -11.92 1.72
C GLY A 625 5.26 -12.04 1.18
N ASN A 626 4.84 -11.17 0.26
CA ASN A 626 3.46 -11.16 -0.25
C ASN A 626 3.14 -12.39 -1.12
N LYS A 627 4.02 -12.73 -2.07
CA LYS A 627 3.84 -13.88 -2.99
C LYS A 627 5.03 -14.87 -2.99
N VAL A 628 5.87 -14.76 -1.96
CA VAL A 628 7.03 -15.63 -1.73
C VAL A 628 6.84 -16.45 -0.46
N TYR A 629 7.03 -17.75 -0.59
CA TYR A 629 6.78 -18.72 0.45
C TYR A 629 8.07 -19.32 1.01
N GLY A 630 8.12 -19.56 2.31
CA GLY A 630 9.10 -20.48 2.89
C GLY A 630 8.81 -21.92 2.46
N SER A 631 9.85 -22.76 2.40
CA SER A 631 9.67 -24.20 2.22
C SER A 631 8.82 -24.77 3.36
N THR A 632 7.88 -25.66 3.04
CA THR A 632 7.11 -26.44 4.03
C THR A 632 8.06 -27.07 5.05
N PRO A 633 7.75 -27.04 6.36
CA PRO A 633 8.56 -27.69 7.38
C PRO A 633 8.72 -29.19 7.05
N TYR A 634 9.92 -29.60 6.64
CA TYR A 634 10.23 -30.99 6.29
C TYR A 634 11.58 -31.37 6.92
N PRO A 635 11.70 -32.55 7.58
CA PRO A 635 12.90 -32.93 8.33
C PRO A 635 14.17 -32.82 7.48
N ALA A 636 15.20 -32.14 7.99
CA ALA A 636 16.44 -31.86 7.25
C ALA A 636 17.20 -33.14 6.84
N ASP A 637 17.10 -34.19 7.65
CA ASP A 637 17.72 -35.51 7.46
C ASP A 637 16.97 -36.41 6.47
N LYS A 638 15.84 -35.97 5.92
CA LYS A 638 15.03 -36.72 4.95
C LYS A 638 15.08 -36.08 3.56
N ALA A 639 15.04 -36.91 2.53
CA ALA A 639 14.90 -36.43 1.16
C ALA A 639 13.46 -35.98 0.89
N ILE A 640 13.30 -34.89 0.13
CA ILE A 640 12.04 -34.61 -0.56
C ILE A 640 12.14 -35.31 -1.92
N LEU A 641 11.21 -36.23 -2.17
CA LEU A 641 11.18 -37.04 -3.38
C LEU A 641 10.79 -36.21 -4.61
N PHE A 642 11.01 -36.76 -5.80
CA PHE A 642 10.71 -36.05 -7.05
C PHE A 642 9.22 -35.81 -7.21
N HIS A 643 8.89 -34.59 -7.61
CA HIS A 643 7.53 -34.19 -7.91
C HIS A 643 7.49 -33.04 -8.91
N ASN A 644 6.40 -33.01 -9.66
CA ASN A 644 5.90 -31.80 -10.28
C ASN A 644 4.86 -31.19 -9.32
N GLU A 645 5.07 -29.92 -8.95
CA GLU A 645 4.30 -29.20 -7.92
C GLU A 645 2.82 -29.20 -8.28
N SER A 646 1.96 -29.69 -7.39
CA SER A 646 0.50 -29.78 -7.60
C SER A 646 0.03 -30.53 -8.85
N SER A 647 0.86 -31.38 -9.46
CA SER A 647 0.43 -32.16 -10.63
C SER A 647 -0.72 -33.14 -10.33
N HIS A 648 -0.97 -33.45 -9.06
CA HIS A 648 -2.12 -34.22 -8.61
C HIS A 648 -3.44 -33.40 -8.56
N LEU A 649 -3.37 -32.06 -8.54
CA LEU A 649 -4.53 -31.15 -8.45
C LEU A 649 -5.07 -30.76 -9.84
N HIS A 650 -6.24 -30.08 -9.89
CA HIS A 650 -6.86 -29.57 -11.12
C HIS A 650 -6.28 -28.26 -11.64
N CYS A 651 -5.48 -27.59 -10.82
CA CYS A 651 -4.80 -26.36 -11.16
C CYS A 651 -3.39 -26.41 -10.56
N TRP A 652 -2.37 -26.00 -11.31
CA TRP A 652 -0.98 -25.99 -10.86
C TRP A 652 -0.21 -24.82 -11.48
N PRO A 653 0.90 -24.38 -10.87
CA PRO A 653 1.76 -23.37 -11.46
C PRO A 653 2.53 -23.96 -12.64
N LEU A 654 2.61 -23.24 -13.77
CA LEU A 654 3.52 -23.60 -14.86
C LEU A 654 4.95 -23.13 -14.56
N LYS A 655 5.12 -21.98 -13.90
CA LYS A 655 6.45 -21.45 -13.56
C LYS A 655 6.71 -21.46 -12.06
N ILE A 656 7.89 -21.93 -11.68
CA ILE A 656 8.34 -21.99 -10.29
C ILE A 656 9.75 -21.41 -10.21
N TRP A 657 9.99 -20.57 -9.22
CA TRP A 657 11.31 -20.08 -8.90
C TRP A 657 11.71 -20.46 -7.48
N PHE A 658 12.96 -20.84 -7.28
CA PHE A 658 13.57 -21.12 -5.99
C PHE A 658 14.76 -20.19 -5.79
N PHE A 659 14.85 -19.54 -4.63
CA PHE A 659 15.94 -18.64 -4.29
C PHE A 659 16.70 -19.07 -3.05
N CYS A 660 18.02 -19.13 -3.18
CA CYS A 660 18.92 -19.49 -2.10
C CYS A 660 19.30 -18.28 -1.24
N VAL A 661 18.53 -18.08 -0.17
CA VAL A 661 18.86 -17.11 0.88
C VAL A 661 20.08 -17.59 1.69
N GLN A 662 20.12 -18.89 2.01
CA GLN A 662 21.20 -19.51 2.75
C GLN A 662 21.38 -20.97 2.31
N PRO A 663 22.54 -21.35 1.73
CA PRO A 663 22.83 -22.73 1.39
C PRO A 663 23.07 -23.56 2.67
N ALA A 664 22.86 -24.86 2.57
CA ALA A 664 23.18 -25.78 3.67
C ALA A 664 24.69 -25.88 3.89
N GLN A 665 25.11 -26.27 5.10
CA GLN A 665 26.52 -26.49 5.41
C GLN A 665 27.06 -27.74 4.71
N GLN A 666 26.24 -28.79 4.64
CA GLN A 666 26.56 -30.04 3.95
C GLN A 666 25.27 -30.66 3.39
N GLY A 667 25.33 -31.18 2.16
CA GLY A 667 24.18 -31.75 1.45
C GLY A 667 23.19 -30.68 0.99
N GLY A 668 21.93 -31.06 0.84
CA GLY A 668 20.84 -30.13 0.51
C GLY A 668 20.82 -29.67 -0.93
N GLU A 669 21.53 -30.39 -1.80
CA GLU A 669 21.43 -30.27 -3.26
C GLU A 669 19.98 -30.40 -3.70
N THR A 670 19.63 -29.70 -4.76
CA THR A 670 18.32 -29.83 -5.40
C THR A 670 18.49 -30.70 -6.65
N PRO A 671 18.13 -31.99 -6.61
CA PRO A 671 18.06 -32.78 -7.81
C PRO A 671 16.86 -32.34 -8.66
N ILE A 672 17.06 -32.27 -9.97
CA ILE A 672 16.04 -31.92 -10.96
C ILE A 672 16.08 -32.89 -12.14
N ILE A 673 14.95 -33.02 -12.83
CA ILE A 673 14.73 -34.00 -13.91
C ILE A 673 14.05 -33.32 -15.08
N ASP A 674 14.58 -33.52 -16.29
CA ASP A 674 13.89 -33.14 -17.53
C ASP A 674 12.79 -34.18 -17.84
N CYS A 675 11.53 -33.79 -17.72
CA CYS A 675 10.36 -34.63 -17.90
C CYS A 675 10.22 -35.18 -19.33
N ARG A 676 10.81 -34.53 -20.33
CA ARG A 676 10.84 -35.02 -21.73
C ARG A 676 11.82 -36.17 -21.86
N LYS A 677 13.00 -36.02 -21.26
CA LYS A 677 13.99 -37.09 -21.19
C LYS A 677 13.48 -38.28 -20.38
N ALA A 678 12.79 -38.01 -19.26
CA ALA A 678 12.14 -39.06 -18.49
C ALA A 678 11.09 -39.81 -19.33
N TYR A 679 10.28 -39.09 -20.13
CA TYR A 679 9.34 -39.70 -21.07
C TYR A 679 10.05 -40.60 -22.10
N GLN A 680 11.15 -40.13 -22.70
CA GLN A 680 11.92 -40.89 -23.69
C GLN A 680 12.55 -42.18 -23.14
N ILE A 681 13.03 -42.14 -21.90
CA ILE A 681 13.66 -43.30 -21.23
C ILE A 681 12.60 -44.29 -20.75
N LEU A 682 11.37 -43.83 -20.50
CA LEU A 682 10.28 -44.66 -20.02
C LEU A 682 10.00 -45.81 -21.02
N PRO A 683 10.04 -47.08 -20.59
CA PRO A 683 9.83 -48.21 -21.48
C PRO A 683 8.51 -48.09 -22.25
N ALA A 684 8.49 -48.42 -23.55
CA ALA A 684 7.32 -48.27 -24.40
C ALA A 684 6.06 -48.95 -23.82
N LYS A 685 6.21 -50.18 -23.31
CA LYS A 685 5.12 -50.92 -22.64
C LYS A 685 4.58 -50.18 -21.41
N LEU A 686 5.46 -49.53 -20.64
CA LEU A 686 5.04 -48.75 -19.49
C LEU A 686 4.38 -47.43 -19.92
N ARG A 687 4.88 -46.77 -20.98
CA ARG A 687 4.22 -45.62 -21.60
C ARG A 687 2.79 -45.96 -22.02
N GLU A 688 2.60 -47.05 -22.75
CA GLU A 688 1.27 -47.55 -23.15
C GLU A 688 0.36 -47.80 -21.95
N LYS A 689 0.88 -48.52 -20.93
CA LYS A 689 0.12 -48.84 -19.73
C LYS A 689 -0.34 -47.58 -18.99
N LEU A 690 0.55 -46.60 -18.80
CA LEU A 690 0.22 -45.33 -18.14
C LEU A 690 -0.72 -44.46 -18.97
N ALA A 691 -0.60 -44.47 -20.30
CA ALA A 691 -1.52 -43.75 -21.19
C ALA A 691 -2.94 -44.33 -21.13
N GLN A 692 -3.05 -45.66 -21.11
CA GLN A 692 -4.34 -46.36 -21.08
C GLN A 692 -5.01 -46.31 -19.71
N LYS A 693 -4.27 -46.64 -18.65
CA LYS A 693 -4.85 -46.78 -17.31
C LYS A 693 -4.95 -45.46 -16.54
N GLN A 694 -4.12 -44.46 -16.88
CA GLN A 694 -3.98 -43.18 -16.19
C GLN A 694 -3.75 -43.32 -14.67
N LEU A 695 -3.63 -42.21 -13.93
CA LEU A 695 -3.44 -42.25 -12.47
C LEU A 695 -4.64 -41.63 -11.77
N MET A 696 -5.06 -42.25 -10.68
CA MET A 696 -6.05 -41.73 -9.75
C MET A 696 -5.37 -41.48 -8.41
N TYR A 697 -5.17 -40.21 -8.08
CA TYR A 697 -4.67 -39.79 -6.78
C TYR A 697 -5.82 -39.81 -5.78
N VAL A 698 -5.61 -40.48 -4.66
CA VAL A 698 -6.59 -40.64 -3.58
C VAL A 698 -6.02 -40.01 -2.31
N ARG A 699 -6.81 -39.13 -1.69
CA ARG A 699 -6.48 -38.50 -0.42
C ARG A 699 -7.60 -38.68 0.58
N ASN A 700 -7.25 -39.17 1.75
CA ASN A 700 -8.14 -39.40 2.88
C ASN A 700 -7.86 -38.32 3.94
N TYR A 701 -8.79 -37.38 4.09
CA TYR A 701 -8.72 -36.34 5.11
C TYR A 701 -9.30 -36.91 6.41
N THR A 702 -8.41 -37.29 7.31
CA THR A 702 -8.76 -37.87 8.62
C THR A 702 -8.01 -37.12 9.71
N ASN A 703 -8.74 -36.73 10.77
CA ASN A 703 -8.13 -36.11 11.94
C ASN A 703 -7.03 -36.99 12.52
N ASN A 704 -5.89 -36.37 12.86
CA ASN A 704 -4.71 -36.96 13.51
C ASN A 704 -3.78 -37.84 12.66
N LEU A 705 -4.07 -38.08 11.37
CA LEU A 705 -3.20 -38.90 10.50
C LEU A 705 -2.59 -38.10 9.33
N ASP A 706 -3.33 -37.14 8.77
CA ASP A 706 -2.86 -36.08 7.86
C ASP A 706 -3.70 -34.82 8.16
N VAL A 707 -3.65 -33.80 7.30
CA VAL A 707 -4.48 -32.60 7.43
C VAL A 707 -5.99 -32.93 7.40
N SER A 708 -6.76 -32.28 8.28
CA SER A 708 -8.22 -32.38 8.27
C SER A 708 -8.80 -31.73 7.00
N TRP A 709 -10.01 -32.11 6.58
CA TRP A 709 -10.63 -31.46 5.42
C TRP A 709 -10.97 -30.00 5.75
N GLN A 710 -11.26 -29.67 7.01
CA GLN A 710 -11.54 -28.31 7.45
C GLN A 710 -10.33 -27.41 7.33
N ASP A 711 -9.16 -27.89 7.76
CA ASP A 711 -7.90 -27.15 7.64
C ASP A 711 -7.49 -27.00 6.17
N PHE A 712 -7.77 -28.03 5.37
CA PHE A 712 -7.47 -28.05 3.95
C PHE A 712 -8.31 -27.04 3.16
N PHE A 713 -9.64 -27.15 3.27
CA PHE A 713 -10.59 -26.29 2.55
C PHE A 713 -10.88 -24.96 3.27
N ARG A 714 -10.30 -24.75 4.46
CA ARG A 714 -10.49 -23.58 5.32
C ARG A 714 -11.96 -23.24 5.58
N THR A 715 -12.76 -24.28 5.79
CA THR A 715 -14.20 -24.17 6.03
C THR A 715 -14.68 -25.30 6.93
N SER A 716 -15.72 -25.06 7.72
CA SER A 716 -16.44 -26.10 8.46
C SER A 716 -17.75 -26.51 7.78
N ASP A 717 -18.05 -25.91 6.62
CA ASP A 717 -19.26 -26.20 5.84
C ASP A 717 -18.96 -27.23 4.76
N LYS A 718 -19.57 -28.42 4.88
CA LYS A 718 -19.44 -29.51 3.90
C LYS A 718 -19.93 -29.09 2.53
N SER A 719 -20.97 -28.25 2.43
CA SER A 719 -21.53 -27.82 1.14
C SER A 719 -20.52 -27.03 0.30
N VAL A 720 -19.71 -26.17 0.94
CA VAL A 720 -18.63 -25.41 0.30
C VAL A 720 -17.58 -26.37 -0.30
N VAL A 721 -17.23 -27.43 0.43
CA VAL A 721 -16.28 -28.45 -0.05
C VAL A 721 -16.84 -29.23 -1.23
N GLU A 722 -18.10 -29.64 -1.14
CA GLU A 722 -18.78 -30.36 -2.22
C GLU A 722 -18.87 -29.51 -3.49
N ASP A 723 -19.19 -28.23 -3.37
CA ASP A 723 -19.25 -27.31 -4.50
C ASP A 723 -17.88 -27.09 -5.13
N TYR A 724 -16.83 -26.92 -4.31
CA TYR A 724 -15.45 -26.90 -4.81
C TYR A 724 -15.11 -28.18 -5.57
N CYS A 725 -15.42 -29.35 -5.00
CA CYS A 725 -15.13 -30.63 -5.64
C CYS A 725 -15.90 -30.79 -6.97
N ARG A 726 -17.18 -30.40 -7.02
CA ARG A 726 -17.98 -30.41 -8.25
C ARG A 726 -17.39 -29.48 -9.32
N GLN A 727 -17.03 -28.25 -8.96
CA GLN A 727 -16.43 -27.28 -9.88
C GLN A 727 -15.06 -27.76 -10.42
N ALA A 728 -14.26 -28.40 -9.55
CA ALA A 728 -12.94 -28.92 -9.90
C ALA A 728 -12.93 -30.29 -10.58
N GLY A 729 -14.10 -30.94 -10.76
CA GLY A 729 -14.20 -32.29 -11.29
C GLY A 729 -13.56 -33.36 -10.39
N ILE A 730 -13.57 -33.13 -9.08
CA ILE A 730 -13.04 -34.04 -8.05
C ILE A 730 -14.16 -34.96 -7.57
N SER A 731 -13.92 -36.27 -7.61
CA SER A 731 -14.80 -37.25 -6.98
C SER A 731 -14.58 -37.21 -5.47
N PHE A 732 -15.65 -37.19 -4.70
CA PHE A 732 -15.58 -37.13 -3.24
C PHE A 732 -16.56 -38.11 -2.59
N GLU A 733 -16.20 -38.57 -1.39
CA GLU A 733 -17.00 -39.50 -0.59
C GLU A 733 -16.79 -39.19 0.88
N TRP A 734 -17.88 -38.88 1.59
CA TRP A 734 -17.85 -38.73 3.04
C TRP A 734 -17.94 -40.10 3.71
N TYR A 735 -17.16 -40.34 4.76
CA TYR A 735 -17.16 -41.60 5.51
C TYR A 735 -16.92 -41.38 7.01
N GLY A 736 -17.45 -42.29 7.84
CA GLY A 736 -17.40 -42.15 9.29
C GLY A 736 -18.11 -40.89 9.79
N ASP A 737 -17.75 -40.43 10.99
CA ASP A 737 -18.39 -39.26 11.63
C ASP A 737 -17.90 -37.91 11.09
N ASP A 738 -16.75 -37.86 10.37
CA ASP A 738 -16.27 -36.62 9.75
C ASP A 738 -15.13 -36.77 8.72
N GLY A 739 -14.94 -37.96 8.13
CA GLY A 739 -13.88 -38.23 7.15
C GLY A 739 -14.29 -37.88 5.73
N LEU A 740 -13.34 -37.42 4.91
CA LEU A 740 -13.53 -37.13 3.49
C LEU A 740 -12.49 -37.87 2.64
N ILE A 741 -12.93 -38.56 1.60
CA ILE A 741 -12.07 -39.10 0.56
C ILE A 741 -12.24 -38.23 -0.67
N THR A 742 -11.14 -37.77 -1.26
CA THR A 742 -11.15 -37.17 -2.61
C THR A 742 -10.34 -38.03 -3.57
N ARG A 743 -10.85 -38.16 -4.80
CA ARG A 743 -10.23 -38.92 -5.89
C ARG A 743 -10.13 -38.03 -7.12
N GLN A 744 -8.93 -37.98 -7.69
CA GLN A 744 -8.63 -37.10 -8.81
C GLN A 744 -7.82 -37.83 -9.87
N VAL A 745 -8.37 -37.89 -11.08
CA VAL A 745 -7.72 -38.56 -12.21
C VAL A 745 -6.76 -37.60 -12.89
N ARG A 746 -5.48 -37.94 -12.97
CA ARG A 746 -4.46 -37.13 -13.64
C ARG A 746 -3.65 -37.98 -14.62
N PRO A 747 -3.28 -37.40 -15.78
CA PRO A 747 -2.40 -38.09 -16.69
C PRO A 747 -1.01 -38.24 -16.07
N ALA A 748 -0.39 -39.41 -16.20
CA ALA A 748 1.05 -39.57 -15.94
C ALA A 748 1.91 -39.03 -17.10
N LEU A 749 1.33 -39.04 -18.30
CA LEU A 749 1.94 -38.60 -19.55
C LEU A 749 1.08 -37.47 -20.13
N ALA A 750 1.69 -36.32 -20.39
CA ALA A 750 1.01 -35.14 -20.88
C ALA A 750 1.74 -34.56 -22.09
N VAL A 751 1.10 -33.63 -22.79
CA VAL A 751 1.75 -32.78 -23.80
C VAL A 751 1.92 -31.39 -23.23
N HIS A 752 3.14 -30.86 -23.29
CA HIS A 752 3.42 -29.52 -22.82
C HIS A 752 2.70 -28.47 -23.70
N PRO A 753 1.88 -27.57 -23.13
CA PRO A 753 0.96 -26.73 -23.91
C PRO A 753 1.67 -25.71 -24.82
N LYS A 754 2.92 -25.35 -24.52
CA LYS A 754 3.69 -24.37 -25.32
C LYS A 754 4.70 -24.99 -26.28
N THR A 755 5.31 -26.13 -25.92
CA THR A 755 6.32 -26.78 -26.77
C THR A 755 5.76 -27.91 -27.62
N GLY A 756 4.59 -28.46 -27.25
CA GLY A 756 4.00 -29.62 -27.92
C GLY A 756 4.71 -30.94 -27.65
N GLU A 757 5.70 -30.97 -26.74
CA GLU A 757 6.49 -32.16 -26.44
C GLU A 757 5.77 -33.07 -25.43
N SER A 758 5.89 -34.38 -25.63
CA SER A 758 5.42 -35.39 -24.67
C SER A 758 6.32 -35.45 -23.43
N ILE A 759 5.71 -35.47 -22.25
CA ILE A 759 6.38 -35.34 -20.95
C ILE A 759 5.85 -36.35 -19.93
N PHE A 760 6.74 -36.78 -19.02
CA PHE A 760 6.38 -37.54 -17.82
C PHE A 760 6.11 -36.56 -16.66
N PHE A 761 4.84 -36.31 -16.36
CA PHE A 761 4.38 -35.27 -15.42
C PHE A 761 3.52 -35.89 -14.33
N ASN A 762 4.05 -35.99 -13.11
CA ASN A 762 3.36 -36.68 -12.01
C ASN A 762 3.92 -36.35 -10.62
N GLN A 763 3.27 -36.91 -9.60
CA GLN A 763 3.65 -36.81 -8.20
C GLN A 763 3.54 -38.17 -7.49
N ILE A 764 3.80 -39.27 -8.22
CA ILE A 764 3.66 -40.65 -7.74
C ILE A 764 4.56 -40.88 -6.51
N GLN A 765 5.80 -40.36 -6.50
CA GLN A 765 6.74 -40.62 -5.40
C GLN A 765 6.25 -40.08 -4.05
N LEU A 766 5.44 -39.02 -4.04
CA LEU A 766 4.89 -38.45 -2.81
C LEU A 766 3.55 -39.06 -2.38
N HIS A 767 2.99 -39.99 -3.16
CA HIS A 767 1.69 -40.62 -2.89
C HIS A 767 1.77 -42.13 -2.74
N HIS A 768 2.55 -42.82 -3.57
CA HIS A 768 2.57 -44.28 -3.55
C HIS A 768 3.33 -44.83 -2.33
N ILE A 769 2.75 -45.82 -1.66
CA ILE A 769 3.24 -46.37 -0.39
C ILE A 769 4.64 -47.00 -0.48
N ALA A 770 5.06 -47.42 -1.68
CA ALA A 770 6.37 -48.01 -1.92
C ALA A 770 7.53 -47.03 -1.69
N TYR A 771 7.24 -45.72 -1.61
CA TYR A 771 8.22 -44.66 -1.35
C TYR A 771 8.38 -44.29 0.12
N LEU A 772 7.55 -44.87 1.00
CA LEU A 772 7.76 -44.78 2.43
C LEU A 772 8.91 -45.67 2.86
N ASP A 773 9.60 -45.32 3.94
CA ASP A 773 10.57 -46.23 4.52
C ASP A 773 9.87 -47.52 4.99
N VAL A 774 10.59 -48.65 4.92
CA VAL A 774 10.03 -49.99 5.14
C VAL A 774 9.25 -50.08 6.46
N LYS A 775 9.80 -49.51 7.54
CA LYS A 775 9.15 -49.55 8.86
C LYS A 775 7.86 -48.73 8.88
N THR A 776 7.85 -47.55 8.27
CA THR A 776 6.63 -46.72 8.16
C THR A 776 5.59 -47.39 7.28
N ARG A 777 5.99 -47.98 6.15
CA ARG A 777 5.08 -48.74 5.25
C ARG A 777 4.45 -49.91 5.98
N GLU A 778 5.24 -50.75 6.65
CA GLU A 778 4.76 -51.91 7.42
C GLU A 778 3.83 -51.49 8.56
N SER A 779 4.20 -50.44 9.29
CA SER A 779 3.39 -49.89 10.38
C SER A 779 2.02 -49.42 9.88
N LEU A 780 1.99 -48.62 8.81
CA LEU A 780 0.74 -48.14 8.23
C LEU A 780 -0.13 -49.27 7.70
N LEU A 781 0.44 -50.26 7.00
CA LEU A 781 -0.30 -51.41 6.50
C LEU A 781 -0.79 -52.35 7.62
N SER A 782 -0.15 -52.33 8.79
CA SER A 782 -0.62 -53.09 9.96
C SER A 782 -1.80 -52.42 10.68
N LEU A 783 -1.91 -51.10 10.57
CA LEU A 783 -2.92 -50.28 11.26
C LEU A 783 -4.12 -49.94 10.38
N PHE A 784 -3.93 -49.86 9.07
CA PHE A 784 -4.94 -49.38 8.12
C PHE A 784 -5.04 -50.29 6.90
N ASP A 785 -6.28 -50.49 6.42
CA ASP A 785 -6.51 -50.98 5.06
C ASP A 785 -5.83 -50.04 4.06
N GLU A 786 -5.25 -50.57 2.97
CA GLU A 786 -4.55 -49.77 1.95
C GLU A 786 -5.40 -48.61 1.41
N LYS A 787 -6.72 -48.82 1.27
CA LYS A 787 -7.68 -47.81 0.80
C LYS A 787 -7.92 -46.65 1.78
N LYS A 788 -7.56 -46.83 3.05
CA LYS A 788 -7.71 -45.84 4.13
C LYS A 788 -6.41 -45.12 4.46
N LEU A 789 -5.33 -45.40 3.73
CA LEU A 789 -4.07 -44.69 3.89
C LEU A 789 -4.24 -43.21 3.54
N PRO A 790 -3.58 -42.27 4.23
CA PRO A 790 -3.78 -40.83 4.02
C PRO A 790 -3.68 -40.38 2.57
N ARG A 791 -2.72 -40.96 1.86
CA ARG A 791 -2.45 -40.71 0.45
C ARG A 791 -2.08 -42.03 -0.21
N ASN A 792 -2.63 -42.26 -1.40
CA ASN A 792 -2.16 -43.31 -2.30
C ASN A 792 -2.48 -42.94 -3.75
N VAL A 793 -1.92 -43.69 -4.70
CA VAL A 793 -2.19 -43.53 -6.13
C VAL A 793 -2.44 -44.90 -6.76
N TYR A 794 -3.51 -44.96 -7.55
CA TYR A 794 -3.98 -46.17 -8.22
C TYR A 794 -4.08 -45.93 -9.72
N TYR A 795 -4.30 -46.99 -10.49
CA TYR A 795 -4.88 -46.87 -11.81
C TYR A 795 -6.36 -46.45 -11.72
N VAL A 796 -6.91 -45.87 -12.80
CA VAL A 796 -8.31 -45.39 -12.80
C VAL A 796 -9.33 -46.52 -12.60
N ASP A 797 -8.97 -47.75 -12.98
CA ASP A 797 -9.76 -48.97 -12.71
C ASP A 797 -9.75 -49.40 -11.22
N GLY A 798 -9.01 -48.69 -10.37
CA GLY A 798 -8.89 -48.93 -8.93
C GLY A 798 -7.85 -49.98 -8.54
N THR A 799 -7.11 -50.54 -9.50
CA THR A 799 -6.00 -51.47 -9.22
C THR A 799 -4.76 -50.73 -8.71
N SER A 800 -4.04 -51.32 -7.76
CA SER A 800 -2.76 -50.80 -7.26
C SER A 800 -1.68 -50.85 -8.34
N ILE A 801 -0.72 -49.93 -8.27
CA ILE A 801 0.43 -49.90 -9.16
C ILE A 801 1.43 -50.96 -8.67
N GLU A 802 1.85 -51.83 -9.58
CA GLU A 802 2.69 -52.98 -9.25
C GLU A 802 4.12 -52.53 -8.85
N ASP A 803 4.76 -53.26 -7.93
CA ASP A 803 6.08 -52.90 -7.41
C ASP A 803 7.17 -52.88 -8.51
N ASP A 804 7.02 -53.68 -9.57
CA ASP A 804 7.91 -53.67 -10.74
C ASP A 804 7.77 -52.38 -11.56
N VAL A 805 6.54 -51.87 -11.75
CA VAL A 805 6.29 -50.56 -12.36
C VAL A 805 6.93 -49.44 -11.54
N ILE A 806 6.82 -49.50 -10.20
CA ILE A 806 7.48 -48.53 -9.32
C ILE A 806 9.00 -48.60 -9.46
N ALA A 807 9.57 -49.79 -9.56
CA ALA A 807 11.00 -49.98 -9.76
C ALA A 807 11.47 -49.40 -11.11
N GLU A 808 10.71 -49.59 -12.20
CA GLU A 808 10.99 -48.99 -13.50
C GLU A 808 10.95 -47.45 -13.45
N ILE A 809 9.92 -46.87 -12.81
CA ILE A 809 9.82 -45.41 -12.63
C ILE A 809 11.02 -44.87 -11.84
N ASN A 810 11.47 -45.59 -10.82
CA ASN A 810 12.67 -45.21 -10.05
C ASN A 810 13.94 -45.22 -10.90
N GLN A 811 14.08 -46.22 -11.76
CA GLN A 811 15.20 -46.29 -12.69
C GLN A 811 15.20 -45.11 -13.67
N VAL A 812 14.02 -44.73 -14.19
CA VAL A 812 13.88 -43.54 -15.05
C VAL A 812 14.32 -42.27 -14.32
N TYR A 813 13.87 -42.05 -13.09
CA TYR A 813 14.27 -40.88 -12.32
C TYR A 813 15.79 -40.89 -12.02
N GLN A 814 16.36 -42.04 -11.68
CA GLN A 814 17.81 -42.17 -11.45
C GLN A 814 18.65 -41.89 -12.70
N GLN A 815 18.17 -42.28 -13.89
CA GLN A 815 18.88 -42.09 -15.16
C GLN A 815 18.72 -40.67 -15.75
N SER A 816 17.68 -39.95 -15.33
CA SER A 816 17.33 -38.63 -15.86
C SER A 816 17.70 -37.47 -14.94
N GLN A 817 17.98 -37.72 -13.65
CA GLN A 817 18.33 -36.68 -12.70
C GLN A 817 19.69 -36.02 -12.97
N THR A 818 19.74 -34.74 -12.64
CA THR A 818 20.97 -33.96 -12.44
C THR A 818 20.84 -33.20 -11.13
N SER A 819 21.94 -32.96 -10.43
CA SER A 819 21.94 -32.26 -9.15
C SER A 819 22.99 -31.17 -9.11
N PHE A 820 22.76 -30.18 -8.25
CA PHE A 820 23.70 -29.09 -8.03
C PHE A 820 23.64 -28.60 -6.58
N SER A 821 24.79 -28.15 -6.10
CA SER A 821 24.89 -27.46 -4.82
C SER A 821 24.50 -25.99 -4.99
N TRP A 822 23.77 -25.47 -4.01
CA TRP A 822 23.34 -24.08 -3.98
C TRP A 822 24.49 -23.16 -3.56
N LEU A 823 24.65 -22.04 -4.27
CA LEU A 823 25.38 -20.87 -3.78
C LEU A 823 24.39 -19.87 -3.21
N LYS A 824 24.83 -19.05 -2.25
CA LYS A 824 24.02 -17.93 -1.78
C LYS A 824 23.73 -17.00 -2.98
N GLY A 825 22.48 -16.60 -3.15
CA GLY A 825 22.05 -15.73 -4.25
C GLY A 825 21.60 -16.48 -5.51
N ASP A 826 21.83 -17.79 -5.61
CA ASP A 826 21.35 -18.58 -6.75
C ASP A 826 19.83 -18.53 -6.86
N ILE A 827 19.33 -18.41 -8.10
CA ILE A 827 17.90 -18.53 -8.43
C ILE A 827 17.73 -19.65 -9.46
N LEU A 828 16.94 -20.67 -9.13
CA LEU A 828 16.50 -21.69 -10.07
C LEU A 828 15.09 -21.37 -10.56
N MET A 829 14.91 -21.22 -11.86
CA MET A 829 13.61 -21.11 -12.52
C MET A 829 13.30 -22.42 -13.26
N LEU A 830 12.12 -22.98 -13.01
CA LEU A 830 11.63 -24.21 -13.62
C LEU A 830 10.31 -23.96 -14.34
N ASP A 831 10.14 -24.62 -15.49
CA ASP A 831 8.82 -24.95 -15.98
C ASP A 831 8.38 -26.27 -15.31
N ASN A 832 7.28 -26.22 -14.57
CA ASN A 832 6.80 -27.31 -13.73
C ASN A 832 6.34 -28.53 -14.52
N MET A 833 6.02 -28.39 -15.81
CA MET A 833 5.65 -29.50 -16.67
C MET A 833 6.86 -30.08 -17.40
N LEU A 834 7.88 -29.27 -17.67
CA LEU A 834 9.15 -29.73 -18.26
C LEU A 834 10.14 -30.25 -17.21
N SER A 835 10.00 -29.86 -15.94
CA SER A 835 10.96 -30.19 -14.88
C SER A 835 10.30 -30.69 -13.60
N ALA A 836 10.73 -31.85 -13.11
CA ALA A 836 10.45 -32.32 -11.75
C ALA A 836 11.64 -32.02 -10.84
N HIS A 837 11.39 -31.83 -9.54
CA HIS A 837 12.43 -31.45 -8.58
C HIS A 837 12.28 -32.16 -7.25
N GLY A 838 13.37 -32.19 -6.47
CA GLY A 838 13.41 -32.76 -5.13
C GLY A 838 14.41 -32.02 -4.22
N ARG A 839 14.74 -32.62 -3.08
CA ARG A 839 15.74 -32.07 -2.13
C ARG A 839 16.50 -33.21 -1.45
N SER A 840 17.82 -33.21 -1.58
CA SER A 840 18.68 -34.12 -0.80
C SER A 840 18.62 -33.80 0.70
N PRO A 841 18.89 -34.78 1.58
CA PRO A 841 19.13 -34.53 3.00
C PRO A 841 20.27 -33.54 3.23
N TYR A 842 20.25 -32.81 4.35
CA TYR A 842 21.27 -31.84 4.70
C TYR A 842 21.49 -31.67 6.20
N VAL A 843 22.63 -31.07 6.53
CA VAL A 843 23.02 -30.69 7.90
C VAL A 843 23.17 -29.17 8.01
N GLY A 844 22.74 -28.62 9.14
CA GLY A 844 22.87 -27.20 9.47
C GLY A 844 21.68 -26.36 9.00
N GLN A 845 21.87 -25.04 8.99
CA GLN A 845 20.85 -24.10 8.54
C GLN A 845 20.80 -24.02 7.02
N ARG A 846 19.59 -24.05 6.45
CA ARG A 846 19.30 -23.89 5.02
C ARG A 846 18.03 -23.08 4.87
N LYS A 847 18.03 -22.09 3.98
CA LYS A 847 16.84 -21.26 3.67
C LYS A 847 16.72 -21.08 2.17
N ILE A 848 15.74 -21.78 1.59
CA ILE A 848 15.29 -21.58 0.21
C ILE A 848 13.85 -21.05 0.26
N VAL A 849 13.56 -20.02 -0.51
CA VAL A 849 12.21 -19.48 -0.67
C VAL A 849 11.71 -19.69 -2.10
N VAL A 850 10.39 -19.72 -2.27
CA VAL A 850 9.74 -20.12 -3.54
C VAL A 850 8.77 -19.05 -4.01
N ALA A 851 8.77 -18.76 -5.30
CA ALA A 851 7.72 -18.00 -6.00
C ALA A 851 7.09 -18.88 -7.07
N MET A 852 5.81 -18.67 -7.37
CA MET A 852 5.06 -19.44 -8.36
C MET A 852 4.19 -18.50 -9.20
N GLY A 853 3.97 -18.85 -10.46
CA GLY A 853 3.18 -18.05 -11.38
C GLY A 853 2.66 -18.85 -12.57
N GLU A 854 1.83 -18.20 -13.37
CA GLU A 854 1.22 -18.79 -14.57
C GLU A 854 0.42 -20.07 -14.26
N MET A 855 -0.71 -19.92 -13.56
CA MET A 855 -1.56 -21.04 -13.17
C MET A 855 -2.28 -21.65 -14.38
N ILE A 856 -2.22 -22.98 -14.51
CA ILE A 856 -2.86 -23.74 -15.59
C ILE A 856 -3.86 -24.73 -15.03
N HIS A 857 -5.00 -24.86 -15.72
CA HIS A 857 -6.04 -25.84 -15.42
C HIS A 857 -5.86 -27.12 -16.24
N SER A 858 -6.19 -28.27 -15.64
CA SER A 858 -6.09 -29.58 -16.28
C SER A 858 -6.84 -29.70 -17.61
N ASN A 859 -7.94 -28.95 -17.78
CA ASN A 859 -8.75 -28.97 -18.99
C ASN A 859 -8.03 -28.38 -20.22
N ASN A 860 -6.94 -27.63 -20.00
CA ASN A 860 -6.16 -26.98 -21.04
C ASN A 860 -4.98 -27.85 -21.52
N ILE A 861 -4.84 -29.08 -21.02
CA ILE A 861 -3.72 -29.96 -21.33
C ILE A 861 -4.17 -31.10 -22.25
N ALA A 862 -3.50 -31.21 -23.39
CA ALA A 862 -3.70 -32.31 -24.31
C ALA A 862 -3.07 -33.61 -23.78
N LYS A 863 -3.70 -34.75 -24.12
CA LYS A 863 -3.11 -36.08 -23.95
C LYS A 863 -2.12 -36.34 -25.10
N PRO A 864 -1.06 -37.15 -24.88
CA PRO A 864 -0.16 -37.56 -25.96
C PRO A 864 -0.90 -38.24 -27.10
N ASN A 865 -0.42 -38.06 -28.34
CA ASN A 865 -0.94 -38.81 -29.49
C ASN A 865 -0.65 -40.31 -29.26
N MET A 866 -1.68 -41.16 -29.39
CA MET A 866 -1.52 -42.60 -29.19
C MET A 866 -0.49 -43.19 -30.16
N GLU A 867 -0.38 -42.68 -31.39
CA GLU A 867 0.65 -43.12 -32.35
C GLU A 867 2.09 -42.84 -31.86
N GLU A 868 2.32 -41.75 -31.11
CA GLU A 868 3.62 -41.43 -30.50
C GLU A 868 3.90 -42.25 -29.23
N VAL A 869 2.84 -42.67 -28.52
CA VAL A 869 2.96 -43.59 -27.37
C VAL A 869 3.40 -44.97 -27.85
N TYR A 870 2.95 -45.40 -29.04
CA TYR A 870 3.32 -46.67 -29.68
C TYR A 870 4.64 -46.63 -30.45
N ALA A 871 5.25 -45.45 -30.66
CA ALA A 871 6.51 -45.31 -31.38
C ALA A 871 7.72 -45.63 -30.47
N ASN A 872 8.53 -46.59 -30.94
CA ASN A 872 9.71 -47.16 -30.26
C ASN A 872 10.78 -46.11 -29.91
#